data_AF-A0A1Y1X185-F1
#
_entry.id   AF-A0A1Y1X185-F1
#
_cell.length_a   1.000
_cell.length_b   1.000
_cell.length_c   1.000
_cell.angle_alpha   90.00
_cell.angle_beta   90.00
_cell.angle_gamma   90.00
#
_symmetry.space_group_name_H-M   'P 1'
#
loop_
_entity.id
_entity.type
_entity.pdbx_description
1 polymer ?
#
loop_
_entity_poly.entity_id
_entity_poly.type
_entity_poly.pdbx_seq_one_letter_code
_entity_poly.pdbx_strand_id
1 'polypeptide(L)'
;MFRLNKFWQQPLPNSDDDEDKKFINNFYLNGGMILAELVENEPLSIITGCFEGILRIYCPHGHEFVPHDLQLEKKLEQPILNLGFSDFLNTNEKVLAILHPDELCYYSVIVTEGLDIHGLQFDIKKISSVILPSKAISFFYDNFFNCEKALICIQLFNGNIIFIDGNEIYFEKNLPNALMYYPIKYIAYNDAFLINTLSFQLMCLKFVSVTEEKQQKQKTQKYVSSYKQSTLEPQVLWTCLIGEHISDICASKKYEKNQEGPKLIALGSTSLFFISHKGELLSSLKLDSTPTNFYLYPVYKDDQLLRENLIVVTASNHLLIYSSHKLVWTAKLEKKIVNIAVAKINNIPGMIITLNINGQVEVCYLGTNIYTTPIQQIEINKDYKEMENEMRDLKELIERYTKNEYEKKEKSVISVRVNVPTTLNNSKSNIPDDSISPSYTVEFEIKNSVNFSILNIKLLVSPAEPIIATKPCQIIETLSNGTTIVPVVFYVKDYIPCNLDCQASLMYSLPNSDEIQTVNCSFKFPIIICGELVSPSKENKYKLTIETNLPAVLLSDIYKDICPTEGVIPKYMNKNIVGFKYWNKMNATINGSTRRGRYRISSNYLEAIYLLLIDLKKRIEKISSNYITEDLVISYQESFEFNDYIPYFDDIIEKQIKFNALSDTLINKTLQYKVIQKKLLLHYKDKIPVSLVGLRNLLDRTYASIHTISGDIINLKKESKKSNYNFILITHMLLELWSLKDFARKHKEHFDMLYESFSQELLLISNNSNDLIYLQTIINIINIMLKKDKEKVTDANKKTLLIENLKLLNKYMNEKAFLFNENDE
;
A
#
# COMPACT_ATOMS: atom_id res chain seq x y z
N MET A 1 3.87 -28.94 20.66
CA MET A 1 3.50 -28.00 21.74
C MET A 1 2.39 -27.11 21.25
N PHE A 2 1.44 -26.71 22.11
CA PHE A 2 0.29 -25.84 21.76
C PHE A 2 -0.59 -26.39 20.63
N ARG A 3 -0.75 -27.71 20.59
CA ARG A 3 -1.69 -28.41 19.72
C ARG A 3 -2.59 -29.30 20.57
N LEU A 4 -3.81 -29.55 20.09
CA LEU A 4 -4.62 -30.64 20.59
C LEU A 4 -4.14 -31.92 19.92
N ASN A 5 -3.63 -32.83 20.74
CA ASN A 5 -3.27 -34.17 20.29
C ASN A 5 -4.54 -35.02 20.30
N LYS A 6 -4.69 -35.83 19.27
CA LYS A 6 -5.87 -36.66 19.08
C LYS A 6 -5.67 -37.95 19.88
N PHE A 7 -6.60 -38.24 20.78
CA PHE A 7 -6.68 -39.50 21.49
C PHE A 7 -7.49 -40.52 20.70
N TRP A 8 -8.59 -40.08 20.09
CA TRP A 8 -9.46 -40.88 19.23
C TRP A 8 -10.08 -39.95 18.19
N GLN A 9 -10.17 -40.39 16.94
CA GLN A 9 -10.70 -39.59 15.84
C GLN A 9 -11.51 -40.48 14.91
N GLN A 10 -12.78 -40.13 14.70
CA GLN A 10 -13.59 -40.76 13.68
C GLN A 10 -12.99 -40.48 12.29
N PRO A 11 -12.80 -41.47 11.40
CA PRO A 11 -12.36 -41.22 10.04
C PRO A 11 -13.40 -40.40 9.28
N LEU A 12 -12.94 -39.48 8.41
CA LEU A 12 -13.82 -38.87 7.42
C LEU A 12 -14.27 -39.98 6.46
N PRO A 13 -15.53 -39.97 5.99
CA PRO A 13 -15.94 -40.91 4.94
C PRO A 13 -14.99 -40.77 3.75
N ASN A 14 -14.40 -41.88 3.30
CA ASN A 14 -13.38 -41.91 2.26
C ASN A 14 -13.88 -41.16 1.01
N SER A 15 -13.09 -40.22 0.54
CA SER A 15 -13.32 -39.38 -0.65
C SER A 15 -13.04 -40.10 -1.98
N ASP A 16 -13.00 -41.43 -1.97
CA ASP A 16 -12.50 -42.23 -3.11
C ASP A 16 -13.62 -42.67 -4.08
N ASP A 17 -14.89 -42.46 -3.73
CA ASP A 17 -16.02 -42.68 -4.65
C ASP A 17 -16.34 -41.37 -5.39
N ASP A 18 -15.63 -41.16 -6.50
CA ASP A 18 -15.62 -39.95 -7.33
C ASP A 18 -16.93 -39.67 -8.11
N GLU A 19 -18.00 -40.44 -7.92
CA GLU A 19 -19.22 -40.34 -8.76
C GLU A 19 -20.43 -39.62 -8.15
N ASP A 20 -20.43 -39.26 -6.85
CA ASP A 20 -21.54 -38.47 -6.26
C ASP A 20 -21.03 -37.26 -5.46
N LYS A 21 -20.52 -36.24 -6.17
CA LYS A 21 -20.24 -34.90 -5.61
C LYS A 21 -21.53 -34.10 -5.37
N LYS A 22 -22.48 -34.65 -4.62
CA LYS A 22 -23.30 -33.83 -3.72
C LYS A 22 -22.53 -33.78 -2.42
N PHE A 23 -22.04 -32.61 -2.03
CA PHE A 23 -21.61 -32.39 -0.66
C PHE A 23 -22.78 -32.77 0.27
N ILE A 24 -22.80 -33.99 0.79
CA ILE A 24 -23.64 -34.40 1.91
C ILE A 24 -23.02 -33.74 3.14
N ASN A 25 -23.14 -32.42 3.19
CA ASN A 25 -22.71 -31.63 4.34
C ASN A 25 -23.75 -31.90 5.42
N ASN A 26 -23.54 -32.96 6.19
CA ASN A 26 -24.20 -33.17 7.46
C ASN A 26 -23.87 -31.96 8.34
N PHE A 27 -24.71 -30.93 8.32
CA PHE A 27 -24.54 -29.74 9.12
C PHE A 27 -24.91 -30.09 10.57
N TYR A 28 -23.99 -29.82 11.48
CA TYR A 28 -24.20 -29.97 12.92
C TYR A 28 -24.42 -28.60 13.57
N LEU A 29 -25.23 -28.58 14.63
CA LEU A 29 -25.51 -27.41 15.44
C LEU A 29 -24.90 -27.58 16.84
N ASN A 30 -24.78 -26.49 17.60
CA ASN A 30 -24.24 -26.51 18.96
C ASN A 30 -25.05 -27.44 19.91
N GLY A 31 -26.34 -27.69 19.63
CA GLY A 31 -27.17 -28.65 20.36
C GLY A 31 -27.11 -30.10 19.83
N GLY A 32 -26.31 -30.36 18.79
CA GLY A 32 -26.24 -31.64 18.08
C GLY A 32 -25.28 -32.66 18.67
N MET A 33 -24.69 -32.40 19.85
CA MET A 33 -23.86 -33.37 20.57
C MET A 33 -24.20 -33.35 22.06
N ILE A 34 -24.41 -34.53 22.63
CA ILE A 34 -24.56 -34.74 24.07
C ILE A 34 -23.68 -35.91 24.53
N LEU A 35 -23.34 -35.88 25.81
CA LEU A 35 -22.66 -36.98 26.47
C LEU A 35 -23.64 -37.61 27.45
N ALA A 36 -23.87 -38.91 27.31
CA ALA A 36 -24.83 -39.63 28.12
C ALA A 36 -24.24 -40.96 28.58
N GLU A 37 -24.57 -41.34 29.81
CA GLU A 37 -24.33 -42.67 30.33
C GLU A 37 -25.57 -43.51 29.99
N LEU A 38 -25.46 -44.32 28.94
CA LEU A 38 -26.56 -45.14 28.41
C LEU A 38 -26.79 -46.41 29.22
N VAL A 39 -25.72 -46.97 29.81
CA VAL A 39 -25.73 -48.14 30.69
C VAL A 39 -25.12 -47.73 32.03
N GLU A 40 -25.76 -48.09 33.13
CA GLU A 40 -25.26 -47.74 34.47
C GLU A 40 -23.88 -48.34 34.72
N ASN A 41 -22.91 -47.49 35.12
CA ASN A 41 -21.51 -47.82 35.38
C ASN A 41 -20.63 -48.07 34.14
N GLU A 42 -21.11 -47.76 32.94
CA GLU A 42 -20.33 -47.80 31.70
C GLU A 42 -19.71 -46.44 31.32
N PRO A 43 -18.69 -46.40 30.44
CA PRO A 43 -18.14 -45.15 29.95
C PRO A 43 -19.19 -44.30 29.22
N LEU A 44 -19.06 -42.97 29.32
CA LEU A 44 -19.93 -42.01 28.64
C LEU A 44 -19.92 -42.24 27.12
N SER A 45 -21.11 -42.42 26.55
CA SER A 45 -21.34 -42.49 25.11
C SER A 45 -21.51 -41.09 24.54
N ILE A 46 -20.97 -40.87 23.34
CA ILE A 46 -21.08 -39.62 22.59
C ILE A 46 -22.24 -39.77 21.61
N ILE A 47 -23.32 -39.02 21.81
CA ILE A 47 -24.48 -39.04 20.93
C ILE A 47 -24.44 -37.78 20.06
N THR A 48 -24.54 -37.97 18.76
CA THR A 48 -24.55 -36.87 17.80
C THR A 48 -25.77 -36.93 16.88
N GLY A 49 -26.31 -35.76 16.56
CA GLY A 49 -27.46 -35.59 15.67
C GLY A 49 -27.17 -34.52 14.63
N CYS A 50 -27.51 -34.81 13.37
CA CYS A 50 -27.31 -33.90 12.26
C CYS A 50 -28.64 -33.38 11.67
N PHE A 51 -28.54 -32.31 10.89
CA PHE A 51 -29.69 -31.71 10.21
C PHE A 51 -30.33 -32.61 9.15
N GLU A 52 -29.63 -33.63 8.65
CA GLU A 52 -30.22 -34.64 7.75
C GLU A 52 -31.05 -35.71 8.47
N GLY A 53 -31.12 -35.67 9.80
CA GLY A 53 -31.86 -36.63 10.61
C GLY A 53 -31.05 -37.87 11.00
N ILE A 54 -29.76 -37.94 10.71
CA ILE A 54 -28.91 -39.07 11.12
C ILE A 54 -28.49 -38.89 12.57
N LEU A 55 -28.84 -39.87 13.40
CA LEU A 55 -28.41 -40.01 14.80
C LEU A 55 -27.30 -41.05 14.87
N ARG A 56 -26.19 -40.71 15.55
CA ARG A 56 -25.07 -41.63 15.80
C ARG A 56 -24.72 -41.71 17.27
N ILE A 57 -24.45 -42.91 17.76
CA ILE A 57 -23.96 -43.17 19.12
C ILE A 57 -22.56 -43.78 19.01
N TYR A 58 -21.58 -43.11 19.64
CA TYR A 58 -20.21 -43.58 19.71
C TYR A 58 -19.83 -43.97 21.13
N CYS A 59 -19.19 -45.12 21.27
CA CYS A 59 -18.53 -45.58 22.49
C CYS A 59 -17.04 -45.79 22.16
N PRO A 60 -16.17 -44.81 22.42
CA PRO A 60 -14.75 -44.93 22.06
C PRO A 60 -14.02 -45.88 23.02
N HIS A 61 -13.59 -47.06 22.57
CA HIS A 61 -12.91 -48.05 23.44
C HIS A 61 -11.39 -47.89 23.51
N GLY A 62 -10.75 -47.28 22.50
CA GLY A 62 -9.29 -47.23 22.36
C GLY A 62 -8.71 -45.94 21.77
N HIS A 63 -7.42 -45.97 21.43
CA HIS A 63 -6.67 -44.85 20.84
C HIS A 63 -6.91 -44.63 19.34
N GLU A 64 -7.35 -45.67 18.64
CA GLU A 64 -7.66 -45.60 17.23
C GLU A 64 -9.13 -45.94 17.04
N PHE A 65 -9.73 -45.34 16.02
CA PHE A 65 -11.12 -45.64 15.68
C PHE A 65 -11.21 -47.07 15.17
N VAL A 66 -11.98 -47.88 15.89
CA VAL A 66 -12.39 -49.20 15.41
C VAL A 66 -13.84 -49.08 14.96
N PRO A 67 -14.29 -49.75 13.88
CA PRO A 67 -15.69 -49.73 13.47
C PRO A 67 -16.68 -50.10 14.59
N HIS A 68 -16.24 -50.88 15.58
CA HIS A 68 -17.01 -51.20 16.78
C HIS A 68 -17.31 -50.00 17.67
N ASP A 69 -16.55 -48.91 17.57
CA ASP A 69 -16.84 -47.70 18.36
C ASP A 69 -18.13 -47.00 17.91
N LEU A 70 -18.60 -47.24 16.68
CA LEU A 70 -19.91 -46.80 16.21
C LEU A 70 -20.97 -47.86 16.58
N GLN A 71 -21.76 -47.57 17.60
CA GLN A 71 -22.71 -48.50 18.18
C GLN A 71 -24.09 -48.45 17.51
N LEU A 72 -24.49 -47.25 17.07
CA LEU A 72 -25.75 -47.02 16.37
C LEU A 72 -25.56 -45.94 15.32
N GLU A 73 -26.06 -46.18 14.12
CA GLU A 73 -26.35 -45.16 13.11
C GLU A 73 -27.76 -45.37 12.58
N LYS A 74 -28.65 -44.40 12.81
CA LYS A 74 -30.05 -44.47 12.37
C LYS A 74 -30.47 -43.16 11.73
N LYS A 75 -31.03 -43.24 10.52
CA LYS A 75 -31.59 -42.09 9.81
C LYS A 75 -33.06 -41.92 10.18
N LEU A 76 -33.38 -40.80 10.82
CA LEU A 76 -34.74 -40.34 11.09
C LEU A 76 -35.28 -39.55 9.89
N GLU A 77 -36.60 -39.41 9.80
CA GLU A 77 -37.26 -38.73 8.68
C GLU A 77 -37.14 -37.19 8.73
N GLN A 78 -36.86 -36.63 9.91
CA GLN A 78 -36.85 -35.19 10.17
C GLN A 78 -35.49 -34.68 10.67
N PRO A 79 -35.17 -33.37 10.48
CA PRO A 79 -33.94 -32.77 10.96
C PRO A 79 -33.81 -32.86 12.48
N ILE A 80 -32.61 -33.14 13.00
CA ILE A 80 -32.35 -33.07 14.44
C ILE A 80 -31.81 -31.67 14.77
N LEU A 81 -32.56 -30.90 15.57
CA LEU A 81 -32.15 -29.56 16.02
C LEU A 81 -31.30 -29.64 17.28
N ASN A 82 -31.84 -30.29 18.33
CA ASN A 82 -31.21 -30.47 19.63
C ASN A 82 -31.46 -31.90 20.14
N LEU A 83 -30.57 -32.38 21.02
CA LEU A 83 -30.67 -33.65 21.72
C LEU A 83 -30.68 -33.43 23.24
N GLY A 84 -31.33 -34.33 23.98
CA GLY A 84 -31.31 -34.34 25.44
C GLY A 84 -31.54 -35.75 25.98
N PHE A 85 -30.95 -36.05 27.13
CA PHE A 85 -31.07 -37.37 27.76
C PHE A 85 -31.31 -37.21 29.25
N SER A 86 -32.49 -37.62 29.72
CA SER A 86 -32.93 -37.55 31.12
C SER A 86 -34.21 -38.36 31.34
N ASP A 87 -34.68 -38.47 32.59
CA ASP A 87 -36.03 -38.96 32.87
C ASP A 87 -37.06 -37.84 32.61
N PHE A 88 -37.73 -37.94 31.47
CA PHE A 88 -38.79 -37.01 31.03
C PHE A 88 -40.20 -37.58 31.20
N LEU A 89 -40.34 -38.91 31.24
CA LEU A 89 -41.64 -39.60 31.13
C LEU A 89 -42.12 -40.22 32.45
N ASN A 90 -41.36 -40.06 33.55
CA ASN A 90 -41.71 -40.58 34.88
C ASN A 90 -41.73 -42.10 34.95
N THR A 91 -40.89 -42.74 34.14
CA THR A 91 -40.70 -44.19 34.13
C THR A 91 -39.50 -44.62 34.97
N ASN A 92 -38.79 -43.68 35.63
CA ASN A 92 -37.47 -43.86 36.27
C ASN A 92 -36.38 -44.32 35.29
N GLU A 93 -36.67 -44.33 33.99
CA GLU A 93 -35.73 -44.69 32.92
C GLU A 93 -35.32 -43.41 32.19
N LYS A 94 -34.04 -43.29 31.86
CA LYS A 94 -33.55 -42.16 31.07
C LYS A 94 -33.95 -42.36 29.59
N VAL A 95 -34.55 -41.34 29.01
CA VAL A 95 -35.08 -41.36 27.64
C VAL A 95 -34.36 -40.31 26.81
N LEU A 96 -34.12 -40.63 25.53
CA LEU A 96 -33.53 -39.70 24.56
C LEU A 96 -34.63 -38.81 23.97
N ALA A 97 -34.60 -37.53 24.30
CA ALA A 97 -35.42 -36.50 23.70
C ALA A 97 -34.72 -35.92 22.46
N ILE A 98 -35.40 -35.99 21.31
CA ILE A 98 -34.94 -35.46 20.02
C ILE A 98 -35.91 -34.37 19.60
N LEU A 99 -35.39 -33.14 19.41
CA LEU A 99 -36.18 -32.03 18.91
C LEU A 99 -36.09 -31.97 17.39
N HIS A 100 -37.23 -32.09 16.74
CA HIS A 100 -37.42 -31.79 15.33
C HIS A 100 -38.08 -30.41 15.15
N PRO A 101 -38.17 -29.88 13.92
CA PRO A 101 -38.77 -28.56 13.69
C PRO A 101 -40.21 -28.43 14.19
N ASP A 102 -41.04 -29.46 13.98
CA ASP A 102 -42.48 -29.41 14.27
C ASP A 102 -42.91 -30.37 15.40
N GLU A 103 -42.04 -31.28 15.86
CA GLU A 103 -42.33 -32.22 16.94
C GLU A 103 -41.14 -32.44 17.89
N LEU A 104 -41.46 -32.74 19.15
CA LEU A 104 -40.51 -33.29 20.12
C LEU A 104 -40.76 -34.79 20.25
N CYS A 105 -39.74 -35.62 20.06
CA CYS A 105 -39.84 -37.07 20.09
C CYS A 105 -39.03 -37.68 21.23
N TYR A 106 -39.63 -38.64 21.93
CA TYR A 106 -38.99 -39.40 22.98
C TYR A 106 -38.65 -40.81 22.48
N TYR A 107 -37.40 -41.22 22.62
CA TYR A 107 -36.89 -42.53 22.19
C TYR A 107 -36.30 -43.30 23.38
N SER A 108 -36.70 -44.56 23.55
CA SER A 108 -35.98 -45.49 24.42
C SER A 108 -34.77 -46.03 23.68
N VAL A 109 -33.63 -46.07 24.37
CA VAL A 109 -32.43 -46.75 23.89
C VAL A 109 -32.49 -48.20 24.39
N ILE A 110 -32.58 -49.14 23.46
CA ILE A 110 -32.63 -50.57 23.75
C ILE A 110 -31.22 -51.10 23.55
N VAL A 111 -30.68 -51.72 24.61
CA VAL A 111 -29.38 -52.38 24.57
C VAL A 111 -29.62 -53.88 24.62
N THR A 112 -29.23 -54.59 23.57
CA THR A 112 -29.29 -56.05 23.50
C THR A 112 -27.89 -56.63 23.54
N GLU A 113 -27.61 -57.49 24.52
CA GLU A 113 -26.35 -58.23 24.60
C GLU A 113 -26.27 -59.26 23.46
N GLY A 114 -25.26 -59.13 22.58
CA GLY A 114 -24.98 -60.11 21.54
C GLY A 114 -24.36 -61.39 22.12
N LEU A 115 -24.63 -62.54 21.48
CA LEU A 115 -24.09 -63.85 21.88
C LEU A 115 -22.66 -64.12 21.38
N ASP A 116 -22.14 -63.29 20.47
CA ASP A 116 -20.81 -63.43 19.86
C ASP A 116 -19.81 -62.35 20.35
N ILE A 117 -18.55 -62.50 19.94
CA ILE A 117 -17.40 -61.60 20.18
C ILE A 117 -17.66 -60.14 19.72
N HIS A 118 -18.80 -59.90 19.05
CA HIS A 118 -19.26 -58.62 18.52
C HIS A 118 -20.30 -57.92 19.43
N GLY A 119 -20.00 -57.77 20.72
CA GLY A 119 -20.49 -56.71 21.62
C GLY A 119 -22.00 -56.42 21.76
N LEU A 120 -22.29 -55.36 22.51
CA LEU A 120 -23.64 -54.83 22.75
C LEU A 120 -24.21 -54.23 21.45
N GLN A 121 -25.45 -54.57 21.10
CA GLN A 121 -26.17 -53.95 19.99
C GLN A 121 -27.13 -52.90 20.54
N PHE A 122 -27.05 -51.68 20.01
CA PHE A 122 -27.95 -50.58 20.36
C PHE A 122 -29.04 -50.44 19.27
N ASP A 123 -30.28 -50.24 19.69
CA ASP A 123 -31.37 -49.76 18.83
C ASP A 123 -32.16 -48.67 19.57
N ILE A 124 -32.91 -47.86 18.83
CA ILE A 124 -33.77 -46.83 19.38
C ILE A 124 -35.22 -47.00 18.93
N LYS A 125 -36.15 -46.92 19.88
CA LYS A 125 -37.60 -47.06 19.63
C LYS A 125 -38.34 -45.79 20.08
N LYS A 126 -39.13 -45.20 19.17
CA LYS A 126 -39.98 -44.03 19.46
C LYS A 126 -41.08 -44.46 20.46
N ILE A 127 -41.14 -43.79 21.60
CA ILE A 127 -42.12 -44.01 22.68
C ILE A 127 -43.34 -43.12 22.44
N SER A 128 -43.09 -41.82 22.36
CA SER A 128 -44.12 -40.78 22.22
C SER A 128 -43.57 -39.57 21.44
N SER A 129 -44.49 -38.73 20.96
CA SER A 129 -44.16 -37.45 20.35
C SER A 129 -45.17 -36.38 20.73
N VAL A 130 -44.69 -35.16 20.90
CA VAL A 130 -45.48 -33.96 21.19
C VAL A 130 -45.39 -33.04 19.98
N ILE A 131 -46.53 -32.71 19.38
CA ILE A 131 -46.61 -31.78 18.25
C ILE A 131 -46.51 -30.35 18.79
N LEU A 132 -45.66 -29.53 18.16
CA LEU A 132 -45.43 -28.16 18.56
C LEU A 132 -46.36 -27.20 17.81
N PRO A 133 -46.84 -26.12 18.45
CA PRO A 133 -47.77 -25.18 17.81
C PRO A 133 -47.10 -24.31 16.74
N SER A 134 -45.77 -24.17 16.80
CA SER A 134 -44.97 -23.51 15.77
C SER A 134 -43.58 -24.13 15.72
N LYS A 135 -42.78 -23.75 14.72
CA LYS A 135 -41.44 -24.30 14.54
C LYS A 135 -40.55 -24.02 15.75
N ALA A 136 -39.82 -25.02 16.21
CA ALA A 136 -38.83 -24.88 17.27
C ALA A 136 -37.48 -24.40 16.73
N ILE A 137 -36.73 -23.71 17.59
CA ILE A 137 -35.33 -23.32 17.34
C ILE A 137 -34.38 -24.18 18.16
N SER A 138 -34.64 -24.26 19.47
CA SER A 138 -33.80 -24.97 20.43
C SER A 138 -34.65 -25.41 21.61
N PHE A 139 -34.13 -26.37 22.38
CA PHE A 139 -34.65 -26.65 23.70
C PHE A 139 -33.51 -26.80 24.71
N PHE A 140 -33.85 -26.57 25.96
CA PHE A 140 -33.01 -26.88 27.11
C PHE A 140 -33.87 -27.59 28.14
N TYR A 141 -33.24 -28.42 28.97
CA TYR A 141 -33.91 -29.19 30.00
C TYR A 141 -33.14 -29.11 31.30
N ASP A 142 -33.89 -29.06 32.39
CA ASP A 142 -33.37 -29.11 33.75
C ASP A 142 -34.55 -29.39 34.70
N ASN A 143 -34.27 -29.50 35.97
CA ASN A 143 -35.26 -29.61 37.03
C ASN A 143 -35.86 -28.23 37.33
N PHE A 144 -36.63 -27.68 36.38
CA PHE A 144 -37.29 -26.38 36.51
C PHE A 144 -38.27 -26.38 37.69
N PHE A 145 -38.45 -25.22 38.32
CA PHE A 145 -39.40 -25.04 39.42
C PHE A 145 -39.12 -25.96 40.62
N ASN A 146 -37.87 -26.41 40.77
CA ASN A 146 -37.44 -27.43 41.73
C ASN A 146 -38.26 -28.73 41.67
N CYS A 147 -38.76 -29.10 40.49
CA CYS A 147 -39.34 -30.42 40.30
C CYS A 147 -38.27 -31.50 40.42
N GLU A 148 -38.63 -32.69 40.90
CA GLU A 148 -37.72 -33.84 40.91
C GLU A 148 -37.39 -34.32 39.49
N LYS A 149 -38.27 -34.00 38.54
CA LYS A 149 -38.25 -34.42 37.15
C LYS A 149 -37.59 -33.36 36.27
N ALA A 150 -36.93 -33.82 35.21
CA ALA A 150 -36.43 -32.92 34.19
C ALA A 150 -37.58 -32.47 33.29
N LEU A 151 -37.83 -31.17 33.28
CA LEU A 151 -38.80 -30.53 32.40
C LEU A 151 -38.08 -30.01 31.15
N ILE A 152 -38.79 -29.91 30.03
CA ILE A 152 -38.25 -29.41 28.77
C ILE A 152 -38.80 -28.02 28.50
N CYS A 153 -37.92 -27.07 28.19
CA CYS A 153 -38.29 -25.73 27.74
C CYS A 153 -37.85 -25.56 26.28
N ILE A 154 -38.81 -25.33 25.38
CA ILE A 154 -38.60 -25.16 23.94
C ILE A 154 -38.76 -23.68 23.61
N GLN A 155 -37.81 -23.15 22.85
CA GLN A 155 -37.91 -21.83 22.24
C GLN A 155 -38.45 -21.96 20.82
N LEU A 156 -39.52 -21.22 20.55
CA LEU A 156 -40.19 -21.20 19.26
C LEU A 156 -39.70 -20.05 18.37
N PHE A 157 -39.89 -20.20 17.06
CA PHE A 157 -39.53 -19.18 16.06
C PHE A 157 -40.27 -17.85 16.22
N ASN A 158 -41.47 -17.86 16.82
CA ASN A 158 -42.25 -16.65 17.11
C ASN A 158 -41.76 -15.90 18.36
N GLY A 159 -40.70 -16.38 19.03
CA GLY A 159 -40.15 -15.78 20.26
C GLY A 159 -40.79 -16.27 21.55
N ASN A 160 -41.86 -17.07 21.48
CA ASN A 160 -42.48 -17.68 22.65
C ASN A 160 -41.64 -18.84 23.19
N ILE A 161 -41.81 -19.14 24.47
CA ILE A 161 -41.27 -20.33 25.12
C ILE A 161 -42.41 -21.24 25.57
N ILE A 162 -42.17 -22.55 25.45
CA ILE A 162 -43.11 -23.59 25.86
C ILE A 162 -42.41 -24.49 26.87
N PHE A 163 -43.05 -24.74 28.01
CA PHE A 163 -42.63 -25.75 28.97
C PHE A 163 -43.44 -27.03 28.75
N ILE A 164 -42.78 -28.18 28.73
CA ILE A 164 -43.37 -29.50 28.51
C ILE A 164 -43.03 -30.39 29.70
N ASP A 165 -44.06 -31.05 30.23
CA ASP A 165 -43.97 -32.08 31.27
C ASP A 165 -44.44 -33.42 30.68
N GLY A 166 -43.48 -34.33 30.42
CA GLY A 166 -43.73 -35.57 29.72
C GLY A 166 -44.35 -35.36 28.34
N ASN A 167 -45.60 -35.78 28.15
CA ASN A 167 -46.30 -35.68 26.87
C ASN A 167 -47.23 -34.46 26.76
N GLU A 168 -47.35 -33.66 27.81
CA GLU A 168 -48.26 -32.52 27.86
C GLU A 168 -47.50 -31.18 27.88
N ILE A 169 -48.02 -30.22 27.11
CA ILE A 169 -47.55 -28.83 27.18
C ILE A 169 -48.05 -28.23 28.51
N TYR A 170 -47.11 -27.92 29.39
CA TYR A 170 -47.40 -27.35 30.72
C TYR A 170 -47.91 -25.91 30.61
N PHE A 171 -47.21 -25.05 29.88
CA PHE A 171 -47.71 -23.73 29.46
C PHE A 171 -46.85 -23.10 28.35
N GLU A 172 -47.43 -22.13 27.65
CA GLU A 172 -46.76 -21.25 26.68
C GLU A 172 -46.78 -19.80 27.18
N LYS A 173 -45.65 -19.10 27.10
CA LYS A 173 -45.53 -17.69 27.47
C LYS A 173 -44.66 -16.91 26.50
N ASN A 174 -45.03 -15.64 26.30
CA ASN A 174 -44.19 -14.66 25.64
C ASN A 174 -43.31 -13.96 26.68
N LEU A 175 -42.02 -13.82 26.38
CA LEU A 175 -41.07 -13.14 27.24
C LEU A 175 -40.98 -11.65 26.90
N PRO A 176 -40.69 -10.78 27.88
CA PRO A 176 -40.57 -9.34 27.62
C PRO A 176 -39.43 -9.06 26.64
N ASN A 177 -39.71 -8.27 25.59
CA ASN A 177 -38.75 -7.88 24.54
C ASN A 177 -38.08 -9.06 23.78
N ALA A 178 -38.75 -10.21 23.74
CA ALA A 178 -38.38 -11.37 22.94
C ALA A 178 -39.02 -11.28 21.54
N LEU A 179 -38.23 -10.97 20.51
CA LEU A 179 -38.69 -10.88 19.11
C LEU A 179 -38.16 -12.00 18.20
N MET A 180 -36.97 -12.55 18.50
CA MET A 180 -36.29 -13.61 17.74
C MET A 180 -35.55 -14.56 18.69
N TYR A 181 -34.64 -15.42 18.21
CA TYR A 181 -33.79 -16.27 19.06
C TYR A 181 -33.01 -15.44 20.10
N TYR A 182 -32.96 -15.95 21.32
CA TYR A 182 -32.15 -15.45 22.43
C TYR A 182 -31.63 -16.62 23.25
N PRO A 183 -30.38 -16.59 23.74
CA PRO A 183 -29.87 -17.63 24.63
C PRO A 183 -30.67 -17.61 25.94
N ILE A 184 -31.12 -18.78 26.35
CA ILE A 184 -31.82 -18.99 27.62
C ILE A 184 -31.00 -19.97 28.44
N LYS A 185 -30.77 -19.64 29.72
CA LYS A 185 -30.15 -20.56 30.66
C LYS A 185 -30.89 -20.56 31.99
N TYR A 186 -31.12 -21.74 32.53
CA TYR A 186 -31.72 -21.91 33.85
C TYR A 186 -30.65 -21.93 34.95
N ILE A 187 -30.98 -21.30 36.08
CA ILE A 187 -30.18 -21.29 37.30
C ILE A 187 -30.94 -22.07 38.37
N ALA A 188 -30.51 -23.31 38.63
CA ALA A 188 -31.18 -24.19 39.59
C ALA A 188 -31.25 -23.61 41.02
N TYR A 189 -30.17 -22.98 41.52
CA TYR A 189 -30.13 -22.54 42.92
C TYR A 189 -31.09 -21.40 43.27
N ASN A 190 -31.55 -20.62 42.29
CA ASN A 190 -32.46 -19.48 42.49
C ASN A 190 -33.82 -19.69 41.82
N ASP A 191 -33.99 -20.82 41.12
CA ASP A 191 -35.14 -21.11 40.26
C ASP A 191 -35.46 -19.92 39.35
N ALA A 192 -34.46 -19.53 38.55
CA ALA A 192 -34.51 -18.34 37.71
C ALA A 192 -33.95 -18.61 36.31
N PHE A 193 -34.48 -17.89 35.33
CA PHE A 193 -34.13 -17.98 33.91
C PHE A 193 -33.37 -16.73 33.49
N LEU A 194 -32.18 -16.91 32.92
CA LEU A 194 -31.44 -15.84 32.27
C LEU A 194 -31.82 -15.80 30.80
N ILE A 195 -32.17 -14.60 30.34
CA ILE A 195 -32.43 -14.34 28.93
C ILE A 195 -31.65 -13.11 28.48
N ASN A 196 -31.13 -13.14 27.25
CA ASN A 196 -30.55 -11.95 26.63
C ASN A 196 -31.53 -11.34 25.63
N THR A 197 -31.88 -10.08 25.82
CA THR A 197 -32.78 -9.36 24.89
C THR A 197 -32.04 -8.79 23.69
N LEU A 198 -32.77 -8.46 22.62
CA LEU A 198 -32.22 -7.73 21.47
C LEU A 198 -31.73 -6.32 21.82
N SER A 199 -32.16 -5.75 22.94
CA SER A 199 -31.63 -4.49 23.49
C SER A 199 -30.27 -4.63 24.21
N PHE A 200 -29.59 -5.78 24.06
CA PHE A 200 -28.32 -6.10 24.72
C PHE A 200 -28.38 -6.06 26.24
N GLN A 201 -29.56 -6.38 26.79
CA GLN A 201 -29.78 -6.49 28.23
C GLN A 201 -29.94 -7.96 28.60
N LEU A 202 -29.10 -8.42 29.53
CA LEU A 202 -29.27 -9.70 30.21
C LEU A 202 -30.27 -9.52 31.34
N MET A 203 -31.37 -10.27 31.29
CA MET A 203 -32.44 -10.21 32.27
C MET A 203 -32.52 -11.53 33.03
N CYS A 204 -32.70 -11.45 34.34
CA CYS A 204 -32.97 -12.59 35.19
C CYS A 204 -34.45 -12.61 35.54
N LEU A 205 -35.15 -13.66 35.14
CA LEU A 205 -36.58 -13.84 35.27
C LEU A 205 -36.88 -14.94 36.27
N LYS A 206 -37.91 -14.74 37.09
CA LYS A 206 -38.49 -15.80 37.92
C LYS A 206 -39.97 -15.93 37.57
N PHE A 207 -40.44 -17.16 37.38
CA PHE A 207 -41.86 -17.41 37.16
C PHE A 207 -42.56 -17.53 38.51
N VAL A 208 -43.57 -16.69 38.73
CA VAL A 208 -44.35 -16.66 39.97
C VAL A 208 -45.83 -16.84 39.65
N SER A 209 -46.55 -17.58 40.50
CA SER A 209 -47.99 -17.79 40.32
C SER A 209 -48.78 -16.55 40.73
N VAL A 210 -49.63 -16.04 39.84
CA VAL A 210 -50.42 -14.81 40.00
C VAL A 210 -51.53 -14.94 41.08
N THR A 211 -51.57 -16.04 41.83
CA THR A 211 -52.66 -16.37 42.76
C THR A 211 -52.60 -15.66 44.13
N GLU A 212 -51.51 -14.98 44.50
CA GLU A 212 -51.42 -14.32 45.81
C GLU A 212 -51.97 -12.88 45.87
N GLU A 213 -52.16 -12.18 44.75
CA GLU A 213 -52.64 -10.77 44.78
C GLU A 213 -54.10 -10.57 44.37
N LYS A 214 -54.78 -11.56 43.77
CA LYS A 214 -56.13 -11.37 43.20
C LYS A 214 -57.29 -12.01 43.96
N GLN A 215 -57.10 -12.51 45.18
CA GLN A 215 -58.22 -13.08 45.97
C GLN A 215 -59.13 -12.05 46.66
N GLN A 216 -58.87 -10.73 46.56
CA GLN A 216 -59.77 -9.73 47.15
C GLN A 216 -60.86 -9.17 46.22
N LYS A 217 -60.93 -9.54 44.94
CA LYS A 217 -62.04 -9.05 44.09
C LYS A 217 -62.65 -10.13 43.19
N GLN A 218 -63.90 -10.43 43.56
CA GLN A 218 -65.03 -10.87 42.73
C GLN A 218 -65.22 -12.38 42.54
N LYS A 219 -66.10 -12.92 43.40
CA LYS A 219 -67.04 -13.98 43.05
C LYS A 219 -67.98 -13.46 41.94
N THR A 220 -67.93 -14.03 40.73
CA THR A 220 -69.14 -14.38 39.95
C THR A 220 -68.82 -15.15 38.66
N GLN A 221 -69.55 -16.26 38.52
CA GLN A 221 -70.01 -16.97 37.32
C GLN A 221 -69.07 -17.91 36.53
N LYS A 222 -69.58 -19.15 36.45
CA LYS A 222 -69.11 -20.33 35.69
C LYS A 222 -69.52 -20.20 34.21
N TYR A 223 -68.66 -20.61 33.28
CA TYR A 223 -68.91 -21.65 32.27
C TYR A 223 -67.61 -21.96 31.50
N VAL A 224 -67.58 -23.16 30.93
CA VAL A 224 -66.43 -24.03 30.70
C VAL A 224 -65.83 -23.88 29.29
N SER A 225 -64.51 -23.81 29.18
CA SER A 225 -63.74 -24.46 28.11
C SER A 225 -62.30 -24.75 28.58
N SER A 226 -61.93 -26.01 28.45
CA SER A 226 -60.72 -26.67 28.92
C SER A 226 -59.44 -26.19 28.23
N TYR A 227 -58.68 -25.31 28.89
CA TYR A 227 -57.22 -25.32 28.90
C TYR A 227 -56.81 -24.87 30.29
N LYS A 228 -56.12 -25.72 31.06
CA LYS A 228 -55.47 -25.32 32.32
C LYS A 228 -54.30 -24.40 31.96
N GLN A 229 -54.56 -23.14 31.60
CA GLN A 229 -53.52 -22.13 31.48
C GLN A 229 -52.97 -21.85 32.89
N SER A 230 -51.75 -22.30 33.13
CA SER A 230 -51.06 -22.05 34.39
C SER A 230 -50.90 -20.54 34.62
N THR A 231 -51.04 -20.14 35.88
CA THR A 231 -51.05 -18.76 36.39
C THR A 231 -49.67 -18.14 36.51
N LEU A 232 -48.65 -18.68 35.82
CA LEU A 232 -47.26 -18.25 35.96
C LEU A 232 -46.97 -17.05 35.06
N GLU A 233 -46.50 -15.94 35.64
CA GLU A 233 -46.03 -14.77 34.92
C GLU A 233 -44.52 -14.54 35.19
N PRO A 234 -43.74 -14.15 34.17
CA PRO A 234 -42.32 -13.86 34.35
C PRO A 234 -42.14 -12.51 35.06
N GLN A 235 -41.55 -12.54 36.26
CA GLN A 235 -41.13 -11.35 36.99
C GLN A 235 -39.64 -11.09 36.77
N VAL A 236 -39.27 -9.87 36.38
CA VAL A 236 -37.88 -9.45 36.21
C VAL A 236 -37.27 -9.16 37.60
N LEU A 237 -36.25 -9.93 37.99
CA LEU A 237 -35.50 -9.73 39.23
C LEU A 237 -34.47 -8.61 39.07
N TRP A 238 -33.73 -8.64 37.96
CA TRP A 238 -32.74 -7.63 37.62
C TRP A 238 -32.46 -7.63 36.12
N THR A 239 -31.88 -6.52 35.65
CA THR A 239 -31.44 -6.33 34.27
C THR A 239 -30.03 -5.76 34.25
N CYS A 240 -29.15 -6.31 33.42
CA CYS A 240 -27.78 -5.85 33.23
C CYS A 240 -27.57 -5.47 31.76
N LEU A 241 -27.18 -4.23 31.48
CA LEU A 241 -26.85 -3.79 30.13
C LEU A 241 -25.40 -4.19 29.79
N ILE A 242 -25.25 -5.09 28.82
CA ILE A 242 -23.95 -5.62 28.40
C ILE A 242 -23.41 -4.84 27.19
N GLY A 243 -24.30 -4.36 26.32
CA GLY A 243 -23.94 -3.56 25.15
C GLY A 243 -23.50 -4.36 23.92
N GLU A 244 -23.50 -5.70 24.00
CA GLU A 244 -23.33 -6.59 22.85
C GLU A 244 -24.27 -7.80 22.90
N HIS A 245 -24.40 -8.49 21.77
CA HIS A 245 -25.19 -9.72 21.68
C HIS A 245 -24.46 -10.87 22.37
N ILE A 246 -25.16 -11.58 23.26
CA ILE A 246 -24.67 -12.80 23.91
C ILE A 246 -25.05 -14.00 23.04
N SER A 247 -24.08 -14.85 22.70
CA SER A 247 -24.37 -16.10 21.98
C SER A 247 -24.72 -17.25 22.93
N ASP A 248 -24.08 -17.33 24.10
CA ASP A 248 -24.33 -18.40 25.08
C ASP A 248 -23.99 -17.97 26.53
N ILE A 249 -24.60 -18.63 27.51
CA ILE A 249 -24.53 -18.30 28.94
C ILE A 249 -24.27 -19.57 29.75
N CYS A 250 -23.32 -19.49 30.68
CA CYS A 250 -22.98 -20.57 31.59
C CYS A 250 -23.07 -20.09 33.04
N ALA A 251 -23.63 -20.94 33.90
CA ALA A 251 -23.67 -20.73 35.34
C ALA A 251 -22.61 -21.59 36.03
N SER A 252 -21.91 -21.01 37.00
CA SER A 252 -20.92 -21.71 37.82
C SER A 252 -21.57 -22.76 38.72
N LYS A 253 -20.93 -23.93 38.85
CA LYS A 253 -21.36 -25.00 39.77
C LYS A 253 -20.91 -24.73 41.21
N LYS A 254 -19.89 -23.91 41.43
CA LYS A 254 -19.50 -23.39 42.75
C LYS A 254 -20.53 -22.39 43.28
N TYR A 255 -21.67 -22.89 43.76
CA TYR A 255 -22.63 -22.05 44.47
C TYR A 255 -22.51 -22.19 45.99
N GLU A 256 -21.86 -21.21 46.62
CA GLU A 256 -22.02 -20.93 48.04
C GLU A 256 -22.73 -19.58 48.21
N LYS A 257 -23.74 -19.53 49.09
CA LYS A 257 -24.56 -18.32 49.32
C LYS A 257 -23.75 -17.11 49.78
N ASN A 258 -22.55 -17.31 50.33
CA ASN A 258 -21.76 -16.28 51.01
C ASN A 258 -20.42 -15.91 50.31
N GLN A 259 -20.15 -16.39 49.09
CA GLN A 259 -18.94 -15.99 48.35
C GLN A 259 -19.21 -14.88 47.31
N GLU A 260 -18.36 -13.85 47.34
CA GLU A 260 -18.25 -12.80 46.32
C GLU A 260 -17.38 -13.31 45.16
N GLY A 261 -18.02 -13.73 44.07
CA GLY A 261 -17.33 -14.20 42.87
C GLY A 261 -18.27 -14.21 41.66
N PRO A 262 -17.72 -14.27 40.43
CA PRO A 262 -18.52 -14.37 39.24
C PRO A 262 -19.26 -15.69 39.21
N LYS A 263 -20.59 -15.62 39.26
CA LYS A 263 -21.46 -16.81 39.29
C LYS A 263 -22.02 -17.11 37.91
N LEU A 264 -21.97 -16.13 37.00
CA LEU A 264 -22.47 -16.20 35.65
C LEU A 264 -21.39 -15.75 34.68
N ILE A 265 -21.19 -16.52 33.62
CA ILE A 265 -20.27 -16.19 32.53
C ILE A 265 -21.11 -16.11 31.25
N ALA A 266 -21.15 -14.94 30.64
CA ALA A 266 -21.82 -14.71 29.38
C ALA A 266 -20.80 -14.51 28.26
N LEU A 267 -20.99 -15.22 27.15
CA LEU A 267 -20.15 -15.10 25.97
C LEU A 267 -20.79 -14.14 24.97
N GLY A 268 -20.22 -12.94 24.88
CA GLY A 268 -20.61 -11.95 23.89
C GLY A 268 -19.98 -12.19 22.53
N SER A 269 -20.36 -11.36 21.56
CA SER A 269 -19.80 -11.39 20.20
C SER A 269 -18.30 -11.08 20.14
N THR A 270 -17.79 -10.31 21.10
CA THR A 270 -16.39 -9.86 21.15
C THR A 270 -15.74 -10.06 22.51
N SER A 271 -16.54 -10.14 23.59
CA SER A 271 -16.02 -10.19 24.95
C SER A 271 -16.68 -11.28 25.79
N LEU A 272 -15.99 -11.72 26.84
CA LEU A 272 -16.52 -12.56 27.90
C LEU A 272 -16.89 -11.68 29.09
N PHE A 273 -18.10 -11.83 29.60
CA PHE A 273 -18.58 -11.08 30.76
C PHE A 273 -18.72 -12.00 31.97
N PHE A 274 -18.21 -11.52 33.10
CA PHE A 274 -18.30 -12.18 34.39
C PHE A 274 -19.27 -11.39 35.25
N ILE A 275 -20.41 -12.00 35.59
CA ILE A 275 -21.56 -11.33 36.18
C ILE A 275 -21.83 -11.95 37.55
N SER A 276 -22.20 -11.09 38.51
CA SER A 276 -22.58 -11.50 39.85
C SER A 276 -24.00 -12.08 39.87
N HIS A 277 -24.36 -12.78 40.94
CA HIS A 277 -25.72 -13.27 41.14
C HIS A 277 -26.78 -12.15 41.24
N LYS A 278 -26.36 -10.92 41.56
CA LYS A 278 -27.24 -9.74 41.65
C LYS A 278 -27.42 -9.03 40.30
N GLY A 279 -26.77 -9.49 39.24
CA GLY A 279 -26.80 -8.85 37.93
C GLY A 279 -25.80 -7.71 37.76
N GLU A 280 -24.83 -7.59 38.66
CA GLU A 280 -23.74 -6.61 38.53
C GLU A 280 -22.63 -7.19 37.64
N LEU A 281 -22.16 -6.42 36.67
CA LEU A 281 -21.01 -6.79 35.87
C LEU A 281 -19.74 -6.65 36.71
N LEU A 282 -19.07 -7.77 37.02
CA LEU A 282 -17.85 -7.77 37.82
C LEU A 282 -16.62 -7.45 36.97
N SER A 283 -16.51 -8.10 35.81
CA SER A 283 -15.42 -7.86 34.88
C SER A 283 -15.77 -8.32 33.47
N SER A 284 -15.04 -7.80 32.49
CA SER A 284 -15.15 -8.18 31.08
C SER A 284 -13.77 -8.44 30.50
N LEU A 285 -13.61 -9.53 29.76
CA LEU A 285 -12.41 -9.85 29.00
C LEU A 285 -12.72 -9.69 27.51
N LYS A 286 -12.10 -8.71 26.87
CA LYS A 286 -12.21 -8.53 25.41
C LYS A 286 -11.32 -9.53 24.69
N LEU A 287 -11.87 -10.22 23.70
CA LEU A 287 -11.15 -11.19 22.87
C LEU A 287 -10.76 -10.53 21.54
N ASP A 288 -9.60 -10.92 21.00
CA ASP A 288 -9.10 -10.39 19.71
C ASP A 288 -9.87 -10.96 18.52
N SER A 289 -10.50 -12.11 18.70
CA SER A 289 -11.30 -12.78 17.68
C SER A 289 -12.65 -13.21 18.26
N THR A 290 -13.66 -13.24 17.40
CA THR A 290 -15.04 -13.56 17.81
C THR A 290 -15.10 -14.98 18.37
N PRO A 291 -15.54 -15.18 19.62
CA PRO A 291 -15.73 -16.51 20.16
C PRO A 291 -16.97 -17.16 19.51
N THR A 292 -16.84 -18.42 19.12
CA THR A 292 -17.95 -19.21 18.57
C THR A 292 -18.63 -20.02 19.66
N ASN A 293 -17.83 -20.67 20.50
CA ASN A 293 -18.29 -21.59 21.52
C ASN A 293 -17.48 -21.44 22.79
N PHE A 294 -18.09 -21.80 23.92
CA PHE A 294 -17.38 -21.99 25.16
C PHE A 294 -17.97 -23.12 25.99
N TYR A 295 -17.16 -23.66 26.89
CA TYR A 295 -17.56 -24.70 27.81
C TYR A 295 -16.88 -24.48 29.16
N LEU A 296 -17.67 -24.50 30.24
CA LEU A 296 -17.19 -24.39 31.61
C LEU A 296 -17.03 -25.80 32.19
N TYR A 297 -15.82 -26.16 32.58
CA TYR A 297 -15.55 -27.47 33.17
C TYR A 297 -14.98 -27.36 34.59
N PRO A 298 -15.51 -28.15 35.53
CA PRO A 298 -14.99 -28.24 36.88
C PRO A 298 -13.69 -29.05 36.94
N VAL A 299 -12.76 -28.62 37.80
CA VAL A 299 -11.55 -29.37 38.14
C VAL A 299 -11.65 -29.79 39.60
N TYR A 300 -11.72 -31.11 39.83
CA TYR A 300 -11.80 -31.71 41.15
C TYR A 300 -10.41 -32.13 41.66
N LYS A 301 -10.21 -32.04 42.98
CA LYS A 301 -9.07 -32.62 43.69
C LYS A 301 -9.61 -33.28 44.95
N ASP A 302 -9.34 -34.58 45.14
CA ASP A 302 -9.84 -35.35 46.29
C ASP A 302 -11.37 -35.22 46.47
N ASP A 303 -12.13 -35.36 45.38
CA ASP A 303 -13.59 -35.17 45.27
C ASP A 303 -14.14 -33.79 45.66
N GLN A 304 -13.27 -32.82 45.99
CA GLN A 304 -13.65 -31.44 46.22
C GLN A 304 -13.42 -30.58 44.97
N LEU A 305 -14.36 -29.67 44.71
CA LEU A 305 -14.32 -28.77 43.56
C LEU A 305 -13.25 -27.68 43.75
N LEU A 306 -12.08 -27.85 43.15
CA LEU A 306 -10.93 -26.96 43.36
C LEU A 306 -11.07 -25.65 42.58
N ARG A 307 -11.41 -25.71 41.29
CA ARG A 307 -11.64 -24.54 40.43
C ARG A 307 -12.49 -24.90 39.22
N GLU A 308 -12.98 -23.87 38.53
CA GLU A 308 -13.64 -24.02 37.24
C GLU A 308 -12.80 -23.29 36.19
N ASN A 309 -12.55 -24.00 35.09
CA ASN A 309 -11.82 -23.46 33.96
C ASN A 309 -12.78 -23.30 32.79
N LEU A 310 -12.54 -22.29 31.98
CA LEU A 310 -13.33 -21.97 30.81
C LEU A 310 -12.54 -22.31 29.56
N ILE A 311 -13.12 -23.11 28.67
CA ILE A 311 -12.61 -23.32 27.31
C ILE A 311 -13.40 -22.41 26.38
N VAL A 312 -12.71 -21.66 25.54
CA VAL A 312 -13.32 -20.79 24.53
C VAL A 312 -12.71 -21.10 23.19
N VAL A 313 -13.54 -21.31 22.18
CA VAL A 313 -13.11 -21.47 20.79
C VAL A 313 -13.46 -20.23 20.00
N THR A 314 -12.50 -19.77 19.22
CA THR A 314 -12.63 -18.57 18.40
C THR A 314 -12.85 -18.92 16.94
N ALA A 315 -13.43 -17.99 16.18
CA ALA A 315 -13.61 -18.12 14.73
C ALA A 315 -12.29 -18.24 13.95
N SER A 316 -11.18 -17.83 14.56
CA SER A 316 -9.81 -18.01 14.06
C SER A 316 -9.25 -19.42 14.32
N ASN A 317 -10.09 -20.37 14.75
CA ASN A 317 -9.71 -21.75 15.06
C ASN A 317 -8.64 -21.84 16.16
N HIS A 318 -8.79 -21.05 17.22
CA HIS A 318 -7.98 -21.20 18.43
C HIS A 318 -8.85 -21.69 19.59
N LEU A 319 -8.33 -22.66 20.34
CA LEU A 319 -8.88 -23.10 21.62
C LEU A 319 -8.10 -22.43 22.75
N LEU A 320 -8.79 -21.62 23.53
CA LEU A 320 -8.26 -20.81 24.64
C LEU A 320 -8.78 -21.40 25.96
N ILE A 321 -7.88 -21.70 26.89
CA ILE A 321 -8.23 -22.17 28.24
C ILE A 321 -7.94 -21.07 29.24
N TYR A 322 -8.99 -20.58 29.88
CA TYR A 322 -8.93 -19.58 30.93
C TYR A 322 -9.12 -20.22 32.32
N SER A 323 -8.25 -19.84 33.26
CA SER A 323 -8.49 -20.02 34.69
C SER A 323 -8.87 -18.66 35.25
N SER A 324 -10.16 -18.47 35.54
CA SER A 324 -10.75 -17.17 35.90
C SER A 324 -10.53 -16.12 34.79
N HIS A 325 -9.60 -15.16 34.97
CA HIS A 325 -9.28 -14.13 33.97
C HIS A 325 -7.95 -14.36 33.24
N LYS A 326 -7.17 -15.38 33.62
CA LYS A 326 -5.84 -15.63 33.05
C LYS A 326 -5.92 -16.72 31.98
N LEU A 327 -5.37 -16.43 30.80
CA LEU A 327 -5.16 -17.42 29.75
C LEU A 327 -4.04 -18.38 30.21
N VAL A 328 -4.38 -19.64 30.42
CA VAL A 328 -3.44 -20.68 30.88
C VAL A 328 -2.89 -21.47 29.70
N TRP A 329 -3.71 -21.70 28.67
CA TRP A 329 -3.31 -22.48 27.51
C TRP A 329 -3.97 -21.95 26.24
N THR A 330 -3.29 -22.11 25.12
CA THR A 330 -3.83 -21.87 23.79
C THR A 330 -3.38 -22.98 22.86
N ALA A 331 -4.29 -23.45 22.00
CA ALA A 331 -4.00 -24.45 20.98
C ALA A 331 -4.64 -24.06 19.65
N LYS A 332 -3.91 -24.25 18.56
CA LYS A 332 -4.47 -24.08 17.21
C LYS A 332 -5.26 -25.34 16.83
N LEU A 333 -6.47 -25.14 16.32
CA LEU A 333 -7.36 -26.18 15.81
C LEU A 333 -7.20 -26.30 14.30
N GLU A 334 -7.28 -27.53 13.78
CA GLU A 334 -7.22 -27.79 12.34
C GLU A 334 -8.57 -27.48 11.66
N LYS A 335 -9.67 -27.66 12.38
CA LYS A 335 -11.04 -27.61 11.86
C LYS A 335 -11.91 -26.65 12.69
N LYS A 336 -13.01 -26.20 12.09
CA LYS A 336 -14.02 -25.38 12.74
C LYS A 336 -14.90 -26.26 13.63
N ILE A 337 -14.83 -26.02 14.93
CA ILE A 337 -15.59 -26.74 15.95
C ILE A 337 -16.95 -26.06 16.16
N VAL A 338 -18.00 -26.88 16.23
CA VAL A 338 -19.38 -26.47 16.49
C VAL A 338 -19.82 -26.76 17.93
N ASN A 339 -19.27 -27.79 18.57
CA ASN A 339 -19.58 -28.10 19.97
C ASN A 339 -18.36 -28.70 20.68
N ILE A 340 -18.24 -28.43 21.99
CA ILE A 340 -17.11 -28.80 22.83
C ILE A 340 -17.66 -29.30 24.16
N ALA A 341 -17.12 -30.42 24.63
CA ALA A 341 -17.38 -30.91 25.97
C ALA A 341 -16.09 -31.43 26.60
N VAL A 342 -16.03 -31.42 27.93
CA VAL A 342 -14.93 -32.03 28.70
C VAL A 342 -15.53 -33.12 29.57
N ALA A 343 -15.02 -34.33 29.42
CA ALA A 343 -15.52 -35.49 30.14
C ALA A 343 -14.41 -36.48 30.49
N LYS A 344 -14.79 -37.50 31.26
CA LYS A 344 -13.96 -38.66 31.57
C LYS A 344 -14.30 -39.76 30.56
N ILE A 345 -13.34 -40.10 29.69
CA ILE A 345 -13.45 -41.20 28.73
C ILE A 345 -12.42 -42.26 29.10
N ASN A 346 -12.81 -43.54 29.12
CA ASN A 346 -11.93 -44.68 29.42
C ASN A 346 -11.10 -44.50 30.69
N ASN A 347 -11.76 -44.06 31.76
CA ASN A 347 -11.16 -43.72 33.03
C ASN A 347 -10.13 -42.57 33.06
N ILE A 348 -9.89 -41.88 31.94
CA ILE A 348 -9.02 -40.71 31.89
C ILE A 348 -9.86 -39.45 32.02
N PRO A 349 -9.71 -38.67 33.11
CA PRO A 349 -10.44 -37.42 33.29
C PRO A 349 -9.87 -36.30 32.40
N GLY A 350 -10.72 -35.36 31.98
CA GLY A 350 -10.28 -34.13 31.32
C GLY A 350 -10.02 -34.25 29.83
N MET A 351 -10.59 -35.25 29.16
CA MET A 351 -10.55 -35.36 27.71
C MET A 351 -11.47 -34.31 27.08
N ILE A 352 -10.97 -33.62 26.06
CA ILE A 352 -11.70 -32.59 25.31
C ILE A 352 -12.33 -33.25 24.10
N ILE A 353 -13.66 -33.29 24.06
CA ILE A 353 -14.44 -33.83 22.96
C ILE A 353 -14.87 -32.66 22.08
N THR A 354 -14.62 -32.78 20.79
CA THR A 354 -14.92 -31.74 19.82
C THR A 354 -15.74 -32.33 18.67
N LEU A 355 -16.76 -31.58 18.25
CA LEU A 355 -17.56 -31.89 17.08
C LEU A 355 -17.33 -30.82 16.02
N ASN A 356 -16.86 -31.24 14.85
CA ASN A 356 -16.63 -30.34 13.72
C ASN A 356 -17.91 -30.08 12.90
N ILE A 357 -17.91 -29.00 12.12
CA ILE A 357 -19.07 -28.64 11.27
C ILE A 357 -19.40 -29.71 10.21
N ASN A 358 -18.40 -30.52 9.83
CA ASN A 358 -18.54 -31.63 8.87
C ASN A 358 -19.00 -32.95 9.54
N GLY A 359 -19.22 -32.96 10.87
CA GLY A 359 -19.67 -34.13 11.60
C GLY A 359 -18.61 -35.07 12.13
N GLN A 360 -17.33 -34.67 12.06
CA GLN A 360 -16.27 -35.47 12.64
C GLN A 360 -16.17 -35.23 14.15
N VAL A 361 -16.25 -36.31 14.90
CA VAL A 361 -16.02 -36.32 16.35
C VAL A 361 -14.55 -36.64 16.65
N GLU A 362 -13.93 -35.80 17.48
CA GLU A 362 -12.55 -36.01 17.93
C GLU A 362 -12.49 -35.93 19.47
N VAL A 363 -11.84 -36.92 20.08
CA VAL A 363 -11.46 -36.90 21.49
C VAL A 363 -9.99 -36.50 21.55
N CYS A 364 -9.68 -35.43 22.26
CA CYS A 364 -8.36 -34.81 22.26
C CYS A 364 -7.84 -34.53 23.67
N TYR A 365 -6.53 -34.40 23.77
CA TYR A 365 -5.80 -33.99 24.97
C TYR A 365 -4.77 -32.90 24.63
N LEU A 366 -4.26 -32.20 25.64
CA LEU A 366 -3.33 -31.08 25.43
C LEU A 366 -1.91 -31.58 25.16
N GLY A 367 -1.35 -31.24 23.99
CA GLY A 367 0.01 -31.59 23.61
C GLY A 367 1.06 -30.70 24.26
N THR A 368 1.72 -31.21 25.29
CA THR A 368 2.79 -30.51 26.05
C THR A 368 4.20 -30.70 25.48
N ASN A 369 4.39 -31.67 24.58
CA ASN A 369 5.73 -31.99 24.04
C ASN A 369 6.28 -30.85 23.18
N ILE A 370 7.47 -30.36 23.54
CA ILE A 370 8.30 -29.52 22.68
C ILE A 370 8.89 -30.45 21.64
N TYR A 371 8.43 -30.37 20.40
CA TYR A 371 9.15 -31.00 19.30
C TYR A 371 10.42 -30.17 19.10
N THR A 372 11.52 -30.56 19.74
CA THR A 372 12.83 -30.31 19.15
C THR A 372 12.79 -31.08 17.85
N THR A 373 12.63 -30.39 16.72
CA THR A 373 12.88 -31.00 15.43
C THR A 373 14.22 -31.72 15.57
N PRO A 374 14.28 -33.06 15.50
CA PRO A 374 15.57 -33.67 15.23
C PRO A 374 16.03 -32.97 13.95
N ILE A 375 17.27 -32.53 13.92
CA ILE A 375 17.90 -32.06 12.70
C ILE A 375 17.84 -33.27 11.77
N GLN A 376 16.74 -33.39 11.03
CA GLN A 376 16.66 -34.30 9.91
C GLN A 376 17.76 -33.78 9.02
N GLN A 377 18.83 -34.57 8.88
CA GLN A 377 19.66 -34.49 7.71
C GLN A 377 18.68 -34.60 6.56
N ILE A 378 18.35 -33.46 5.97
CA ILE A 378 17.67 -33.43 4.71
C ILE A 378 18.63 -34.24 3.83
N GLU A 379 18.27 -35.46 3.46
CA GLU A 379 18.92 -36.13 2.34
C GLU A 379 18.57 -35.29 1.11
N ILE A 380 19.32 -34.21 0.98
CA ILE A 380 19.34 -33.39 -0.19
C ILE A 380 20.02 -34.28 -1.22
N ASN A 381 19.23 -35.03 -1.98
CA ASN A 381 19.65 -35.54 -3.29
C ASN A 381 19.84 -34.33 -4.22
N LYS A 382 20.83 -33.47 -3.92
CA LYS A 382 21.36 -32.49 -4.86
C LYS A 382 22.65 -33.07 -5.38
N ASP A 383 22.74 -33.13 -6.69
CA ASP A 383 23.92 -33.63 -7.37
C ASP A 383 25.06 -32.61 -7.16
N TYR A 384 25.95 -32.90 -6.20
CA TYR A 384 27.05 -32.00 -5.83
C TYR A 384 27.93 -31.62 -7.04
N LYS A 385 27.96 -32.47 -8.06
CA LYS A 385 28.68 -32.24 -9.32
C LYS A 385 28.07 -31.12 -10.15
N GLU A 386 26.76 -31.05 -10.27
CA GLU A 386 26.09 -29.97 -11.01
C GLU A 386 26.28 -28.64 -10.27
N MET A 387 26.18 -28.67 -8.94
CA MET A 387 26.36 -27.48 -8.11
C MET A 387 27.82 -26.98 -8.12
N GLU A 388 28.80 -27.87 -8.15
CA GLU A 388 30.22 -27.49 -8.30
C GLU A 388 30.53 -26.94 -9.69
N ASN A 389 29.91 -27.50 -10.74
CA ASN A 389 30.09 -26.98 -12.10
C ASN A 389 29.45 -25.60 -12.24
N GLU A 390 28.22 -25.40 -11.76
CA GLU A 390 27.57 -24.09 -11.77
C GLU A 390 28.33 -23.07 -10.92
N MET A 391 28.83 -23.48 -9.75
CA MET A 391 29.67 -22.62 -8.91
C MET A 391 31.01 -22.27 -9.58
N ARG A 392 31.60 -23.19 -10.34
CA ARG A 392 32.82 -22.92 -11.13
C ARG A 392 32.53 -21.91 -12.23
N ASP A 393 31.45 -22.11 -12.97
CA ASP A 393 31.03 -21.22 -14.06
C ASP A 393 30.71 -19.81 -13.52
N LEU A 394 30.01 -19.71 -12.39
CA LEU A 394 29.72 -18.43 -11.74
C LEU A 394 30.98 -17.73 -11.21
N LYS A 395 31.93 -18.49 -10.63
CA LYS A 395 33.21 -17.93 -10.17
C LYS A 395 34.06 -17.43 -11.33
N GLU A 396 34.11 -18.16 -12.44
CA GLU A 396 34.75 -17.69 -13.67
C GLU A 396 34.07 -16.41 -14.20
N LEU A 397 32.74 -16.36 -14.19
CA LEU A 397 31.98 -15.18 -14.61
C LEU A 397 32.33 -13.95 -13.74
N ILE A 398 32.32 -14.11 -12.42
CA ILE A 398 32.69 -13.06 -11.44
C ILE A 398 34.14 -12.61 -11.64
N GLU A 399 35.09 -13.54 -11.82
CA GLU A 399 36.49 -13.19 -12.07
C GLU A 399 36.65 -12.39 -13.37
N ARG A 400 35.94 -12.76 -14.44
CA ARG A 400 35.96 -12.02 -15.71
C ARG A 400 35.37 -10.60 -15.57
N TYR A 401 34.33 -10.43 -14.75
CA TYR A 401 33.80 -9.08 -14.41
C TYR A 401 34.79 -8.26 -13.57
N THR A 402 35.49 -8.89 -12.63
CA THR A 402 36.43 -8.22 -11.72
C THR A 402 37.72 -7.80 -12.43
N LYS A 403 38.16 -8.57 -13.44
CA LYS A 403 39.36 -8.29 -14.24
C LYS A 403 39.15 -7.25 -15.37
N ASN A 404 37.94 -6.71 -15.54
CA ASN A 404 37.57 -5.79 -16.65
C ASN A 404 37.88 -6.34 -18.07
N GLU A 405 38.10 -7.65 -18.23
CA GLU A 405 38.31 -8.28 -19.56
C GLU A 405 36.99 -8.44 -20.35
N TYR A 406 35.84 -8.31 -19.68
CA TYR A 406 34.57 -7.99 -20.32
C TYR A 406 34.53 -6.51 -20.70
N GLU A 407 35.29 -6.13 -21.72
CA GLU A 407 34.86 -5.00 -22.55
C GLU A 407 33.53 -5.43 -23.17
N LYS A 408 32.40 -4.85 -22.72
CA LYS A 408 31.12 -4.94 -23.44
C LYS A 408 31.35 -4.41 -24.87
N LYS A 409 31.80 -5.26 -25.79
CA LYS A 409 31.53 -5.12 -27.22
C LYS A 409 30.07 -5.48 -27.43
N GLU A 410 29.17 -4.73 -26.80
CA GLU A 410 27.79 -4.70 -27.21
C GLU A 410 27.78 -4.04 -28.60
N LYS A 411 27.81 -4.87 -29.65
CA LYS A 411 27.12 -4.48 -30.87
C LYS A 411 25.67 -4.32 -30.44
N SER A 412 25.26 -3.11 -30.09
CA SER A 412 23.88 -2.81 -29.74
C SER A 412 23.00 -3.38 -30.86
N VAL A 413 22.08 -4.26 -30.49
CA VAL A 413 21.17 -4.94 -31.42
C VAL A 413 20.41 -3.93 -32.27
N ILE A 414 20.14 -2.76 -31.66
CA ILE A 414 19.52 -1.62 -32.28
C ILE A 414 20.58 -0.56 -32.58
N SER A 415 20.56 -0.04 -33.82
CA SER A 415 21.30 1.16 -34.20
C SER A 415 20.33 2.31 -34.48
N VAL A 416 20.59 3.48 -33.89
CA VAL A 416 19.79 4.69 -34.11
C VAL A 416 20.57 5.66 -35.00
N ARG A 417 19.96 6.12 -36.08
CA ARG A 417 20.46 7.22 -36.92
C ARG A 417 19.47 8.37 -36.86
N VAL A 418 19.99 9.59 -36.83
CA VAL A 418 19.16 10.80 -36.75
C VAL A 418 19.31 11.57 -38.05
N ASN A 419 18.19 11.75 -38.74
CA ASN A 419 18.12 12.59 -39.93
C ASN A 419 17.66 13.98 -39.51
N VAL A 420 18.60 14.92 -39.52
CA VAL A 420 18.38 16.33 -39.16
C VAL A 420 18.14 17.13 -40.44
N PRO A 421 16.92 17.64 -40.70
CA PRO A 421 16.66 18.44 -41.90
C PRO A 421 17.44 19.76 -41.91
N THR A 422 17.70 20.32 -43.08
CA THR A 422 18.34 21.65 -43.20
C THR A 422 17.32 22.79 -43.26
N THR A 423 16.04 22.48 -43.48
CA THR A 423 14.96 23.45 -43.65
C THR A 423 13.92 23.37 -42.54
N LEU A 424 13.20 24.47 -42.34
CA LEU A 424 12.19 24.62 -41.30
C LEU A 424 10.81 24.20 -41.82
N ASN A 425 10.10 23.37 -41.07
CA ASN A 425 8.77 22.91 -41.47
C ASN A 425 7.70 23.97 -41.15
N ASN A 426 7.04 24.48 -42.20
CA ASN A 426 6.03 25.54 -42.09
C ASN A 426 4.66 25.08 -41.53
N SER A 427 4.51 23.83 -41.09
CA SER A 427 3.24 23.29 -40.59
C SER A 427 2.98 23.71 -39.13
N LYS A 428 2.14 24.72 -38.91
CA LYS A 428 1.76 25.23 -37.57
C LYS A 428 0.80 24.32 -36.77
N SER A 429 0.49 23.10 -37.24
CA SER A 429 -0.76 22.43 -36.88
C SER A 429 -0.80 21.74 -35.50
N ASN A 430 0.24 21.78 -34.66
CA ASN A 430 0.24 21.08 -33.36
C ASN A 430 1.10 21.76 -32.27
N ILE A 431 1.23 23.08 -32.26
CA ILE A 431 2.15 23.78 -31.35
C ILE A 431 1.40 24.32 -30.12
N PRO A 432 1.92 24.18 -28.87
CA PRO A 432 1.34 24.80 -27.68
C PRO A 432 1.29 26.33 -27.78
N ASP A 433 0.29 26.98 -27.18
CA ASP A 433 0.07 28.45 -27.23
C ASP A 433 1.29 29.29 -26.76
N ASP A 434 2.20 28.71 -25.98
CA ASP A 434 3.43 29.34 -25.45
C ASP A 434 4.61 29.37 -26.46
N SER A 435 4.44 28.94 -27.72
CA SER A 435 5.54 28.88 -28.70
C SER A 435 5.71 30.16 -29.51
N ILE A 436 6.95 30.64 -29.65
CA ILE A 436 7.30 31.78 -30.52
C ILE A 436 7.88 31.31 -31.87
N SER A 437 8.49 30.12 -31.93
CA SER A 437 9.09 29.57 -33.15
C SER A 437 8.13 28.68 -33.95
N PRO A 438 8.34 28.54 -35.27
CA PRO A 438 7.75 27.45 -36.04
C PRO A 438 8.29 26.07 -35.57
N SER A 439 7.57 25.01 -35.91
CA SER A 439 7.91 23.63 -35.58
C SER A 439 9.06 23.10 -36.42
N TYR A 440 9.97 22.37 -35.80
CA TYR A 440 11.10 21.72 -36.46
C TYR A 440 11.05 20.21 -36.22
N THR A 441 10.95 19.39 -37.26
CA THR A 441 10.81 17.93 -37.09
C THR A 441 12.12 17.23 -37.38
N VAL A 442 12.54 16.33 -36.49
CA VAL A 442 13.69 15.44 -36.71
C VAL A 442 13.20 14.02 -36.81
N GLU A 443 13.72 13.28 -37.78
CA GLU A 443 13.37 11.88 -37.99
C GLU A 443 14.42 10.96 -37.37
N PHE A 444 13.99 10.11 -36.44
CA PHE A 444 14.83 9.08 -35.84
C PHE A 444 14.64 7.76 -36.60
N GLU A 445 15.67 7.32 -37.33
CA GLU A 445 15.71 6.04 -38.01
C GLU A 445 16.26 4.98 -37.05
N ILE A 446 15.37 4.13 -36.54
CA ILE A 446 15.70 3.06 -35.59
C ILE A 446 15.75 1.74 -36.36
N LYS A 447 16.93 1.14 -36.45
CA LYS A 447 17.15 -0.11 -37.18
C LYS A 447 17.36 -1.27 -36.21
N ASN A 448 16.52 -2.29 -36.33
CA ASN A 448 16.73 -3.58 -35.66
C ASN A 448 17.65 -4.46 -36.51
N SER A 449 18.75 -4.94 -35.93
CA SER A 449 19.71 -5.82 -36.60
C SER A 449 19.46 -7.31 -36.35
N VAL A 450 18.44 -7.64 -35.54
CA VAL A 450 18.16 -9.01 -35.10
C VAL A 450 16.84 -9.51 -35.66
N ASN A 451 16.71 -10.83 -35.79
CA ASN A 451 15.60 -11.50 -36.47
C ASN A 451 14.30 -11.64 -35.66
N PHE A 452 14.24 -11.11 -34.43
CA PHE A 452 13.05 -11.14 -33.57
C PHE A 452 12.56 -9.72 -33.23
N SER A 453 11.27 -9.60 -32.94
CA SER A 453 10.65 -8.33 -32.56
C SER A 453 10.97 -7.96 -31.11
N ILE A 454 11.42 -6.72 -30.90
CA ILE A 454 11.64 -6.15 -29.56
C ILE A 454 10.40 -5.35 -29.17
N LEU A 455 9.92 -5.54 -27.94
CA LEU A 455 8.72 -4.90 -27.43
C LEU A 455 9.05 -3.71 -26.51
N ASN A 456 8.13 -2.75 -26.42
CA ASN A 456 8.15 -1.65 -25.45
C ASN A 456 9.43 -0.81 -25.46
N ILE A 457 9.87 -0.40 -26.64
CA ILE A 457 11.04 0.46 -26.79
C ILE A 457 10.65 1.90 -26.45
N LYS A 458 11.40 2.55 -25.55
CA LYS A 458 11.18 3.94 -25.17
C LYS A 458 12.26 4.82 -25.79
N LEU A 459 11.84 5.73 -26.66
CA LEU A 459 12.70 6.80 -27.18
C LEU A 459 12.52 8.03 -26.29
N LEU A 460 13.56 8.35 -25.52
CA LEU A 460 13.65 9.56 -24.71
C LEU A 460 14.53 10.58 -25.44
N VAL A 461 14.06 11.79 -25.61
CA VAL A 461 14.79 12.88 -26.25
C VAL A 461 14.93 14.03 -25.27
N SER A 462 16.17 14.40 -24.96
CA SER A 462 16.57 15.50 -24.08
C SER A 462 17.31 16.56 -24.91
N PRO A 463 16.58 17.53 -25.51
CA PRO A 463 17.19 18.71 -26.10
C PRO A 463 17.65 19.68 -24.99
N ALA A 464 18.64 20.51 -25.30
CA ALA A 464 18.98 21.64 -24.43
C ALA A 464 17.82 22.66 -24.37
N GLU A 465 17.22 22.83 -23.19
CA GLU A 465 16.26 23.92 -22.96
C GLU A 465 16.90 25.26 -23.34
N PRO A 466 16.21 26.22 -24.00
CA PRO A 466 14.79 26.38 -24.36
C PRO A 466 14.22 25.52 -25.50
N ILE A 467 15.01 24.70 -26.17
CA ILE A 467 14.47 23.83 -27.23
C ILE A 467 13.68 22.71 -26.56
N ILE A 468 12.43 22.52 -26.95
CA ILE A 468 11.52 21.56 -26.32
C ILE A 468 10.94 20.64 -27.36
N ALA A 469 10.95 19.35 -27.06
CA ALA A 469 10.22 18.35 -27.82
C ALA A 469 8.75 18.34 -27.37
N THR A 470 7.84 18.32 -28.34
CA THR A 470 6.39 18.26 -28.09
C THR A 470 6.00 16.96 -27.37
N LYS A 471 6.70 15.87 -27.71
CA LYS A 471 6.61 14.56 -27.03
C LYS A 471 8.04 14.08 -26.73
N PRO A 472 8.60 14.38 -25.53
CA PRO A 472 9.98 14.03 -25.19
C PRO A 472 10.19 12.54 -24.95
N CYS A 473 9.14 11.80 -24.63
CA CYS A 473 9.16 10.34 -24.50
C CYS A 473 8.13 9.75 -25.45
N GLN A 474 8.56 8.83 -26.32
CA GLN A 474 7.69 8.09 -27.23
C GLN A 474 7.91 6.59 -27.03
N ILE A 475 6.80 5.86 -26.91
CA ILE A 475 6.80 4.41 -26.75
C ILE A 475 6.52 3.78 -28.12
N ILE A 476 7.41 2.89 -28.54
CA ILE A 476 7.28 2.08 -29.76
C ILE A 476 6.94 0.66 -29.29
N GLU A 477 5.72 0.22 -29.59
CA GLU A 477 5.17 -1.02 -29.05
C GLU A 477 5.93 -2.26 -29.54
N THR A 478 6.23 -2.31 -30.84
CA THR A 478 6.94 -3.44 -31.47
C THR A 478 7.90 -2.94 -32.54
N LEU A 479 9.15 -3.38 -32.53
CA LEU A 479 10.12 -3.17 -33.61
C LEU A 479 10.48 -4.50 -34.26
N SER A 480 9.89 -4.79 -35.41
CA SER A 480 10.22 -5.95 -36.26
C SER A 480 11.51 -5.74 -37.06
N ASN A 481 11.96 -6.77 -37.78
CA ASN A 481 13.13 -6.70 -38.66
C ASN A 481 12.91 -5.60 -39.70
N GLY A 482 13.66 -4.50 -39.59
CA GLY A 482 13.50 -3.33 -40.45
C GLY A 482 13.96 -2.03 -39.81
N THR A 483 13.77 -0.95 -40.55
CA THR A 483 13.98 0.44 -40.10
C THR A 483 12.62 1.06 -39.79
N THR A 484 12.45 1.60 -38.59
CA THR A 484 11.26 2.38 -38.22
C THR A 484 11.66 3.84 -38.08
N ILE A 485 10.92 4.73 -38.73
CA ILE A 485 11.16 6.17 -38.68
C ILE A 485 10.18 6.78 -37.68
N VAL A 486 10.73 7.45 -36.67
CA VAL A 486 9.96 8.11 -35.61
C VAL A 486 10.17 9.62 -35.70
N PRO A 487 9.17 10.39 -36.16
CA PRO A 487 9.28 11.85 -36.23
C PRO A 487 9.04 12.48 -34.85
N VAL A 488 9.96 13.35 -34.43
CA VAL A 488 9.85 14.14 -33.20
C VAL A 488 9.83 15.62 -33.55
N VAL A 489 8.83 16.34 -33.06
CA VAL A 489 8.62 17.78 -33.33
C VAL A 489 9.20 18.60 -32.18
N PHE A 490 10.04 19.57 -32.51
CA PHE A 490 10.69 20.52 -31.59
C PHE A 490 10.22 21.95 -31.85
N TYR A 491 10.26 22.78 -30.81
CA TYR A 491 10.04 24.22 -30.88
C TYR A 491 10.89 24.94 -29.81
N VAL A 492 11.01 26.26 -29.92
CA VAL A 492 11.84 27.10 -29.05
C VAL A 492 10.96 28.06 -28.25
N LYS A 493 11.26 28.20 -26.96
CA LYS A 493 10.65 29.19 -26.04
C LYS A 493 11.30 30.58 -26.14
N ASP A 494 10.87 31.52 -25.29
CA ASP A 494 11.19 32.96 -25.31
C ASP A 494 12.66 33.37 -25.10
N TYR A 495 13.60 32.44 -24.93
CA TYR A 495 15.01 32.72 -24.64
C TYR A 495 15.95 31.96 -25.61
N ILE A 496 17.23 32.32 -25.60
CA ILE A 496 18.25 31.77 -26.51
C ILE A 496 18.92 30.56 -25.85
N PRO A 497 19.13 29.44 -26.56
CA PRO A 497 19.86 28.28 -26.02
C PRO A 497 21.36 28.52 -25.92
N CYS A 498 21.99 27.93 -24.90
CA CYS A 498 23.44 27.94 -24.72
C CYS A 498 24.15 27.06 -25.76
N ASN A 499 23.61 25.87 -26.02
CA ASN A 499 24.08 24.95 -27.04
C ASN A 499 22.92 24.42 -27.89
N LEU A 500 23.24 23.87 -29.05
CA LEU A 500 22.27 23.28 -29.98
C LEU A 500 22.29 21.76 -29.89
N ASP A 501 22.76 21.23 -28.77
CA ASP A 501 23.02 19.80 -28.62
C ASP A 501 21.73 19.11 -28.14
N CYS A 502 21.46 17.93 -28.70
CA CYS A 502 20.34 17.09 -28.32
C CYS A 502 20.84 15.69 -28.05
N GLN A 503 20.48 15.15 -26.88
CA GLN A 503 20.70 13.75 -26.56
C GLN A 503 19.40 12.97 -26.77
N ALA A 504 19.52 11.76 -27.30
CA ALA A 504 18.43 10.83 -27.47
C ALA A 504 18.87 9.47 -26.94
N SER A 505 18.09 8.93 -26.01
CA SER A 505 18.34 7.64 -25.36
C SER A 505 17.21 6.69 -25.69
N LEU A 506 17.56 5.57 -26.32
CA LEU A 506 16.64 4.47 -26.61
C LEU A 506 16.78 3.41 -25.51
N MET A 507 15.70 3.13 -24.80
CA MET A 507 15.65 2.11 -23.74
C MET A 507 14.79 0.92 -24.19
N TYR A 508 15.33 -0.29 -24.08
CA TYR A 508 14.61 -1.51 -24.43
C TYR A 508 15.06 -2.70 -23.60
N SER A 509 14.21 -3.72 -23.48
CA SER A 509 14.54 -5.01 -22.87
C SER A 509 14.46 -6.11 -23.93
N LEU A 510 15.38 -7.08 -23.88
CA LEU A 510 15.30 -8.24 -24.77
C LEU A 510 14.23 -9.22 -24.23
N PRO A 511 13.58 -10.02 -25.10
CA PRO A 511 12.52 -10.95 -24.69
C PRO A 511 12.92 -11.99 -23.63
N ASN A 512 14.22 -12.29 -23.50
CA ASN A 512 14.77 -13.32 -22.61
C ASN A 512 15.64 -12.75 -21.48
N SER A 513 15.67 -11.43 -21.28
CA SER A 513 16.46 -10.79 -20.22
C SER A 513 15.68 -9.66 -19.56
N ASP A 514 15.68 -9.62 -18.24
CA ASP A 514 15.18 -8.48 -17.46
C ASP A 514 16.13 -7.27 -17.49
N GLU A 515 17.27 -7.39 -18.18
CA GLU A 515 18.21 -6.29 -18.36
C GLU A 515 17.66 -5.24 -19.34
N ILE A 516 17.65 -3.99 -18.88
CA ILE A 516 17.32 -2.83 -19.71
C ILE A 516 18.61 -2.36 -20.39
N GLN A 517 18.63 -2.43 -21.73
CA GLN A 517 19.70 -1.86 -22.53
C GLN A 517 19.37 -0.43 -22.92
N THR A 518 20.41 0.41 -22.95
CA THR A 518 20.31 1.82 -23.35
C THR A 518 21.22 2.08 -24.54
N VAL A 519 20.69 2.71 -25.59
CA VAL A 519 21.46 3.17 -26.74
C VAL A 519 21.36 4.69 -26.79
N ASN A 520 22.49 5.35 -26.58
CA ASN A 520 22.57 6.81 -26.61
C ASN A 520 23.02 7.30 -27.98
N CYS A 521 22.34 8.32 -28.49
CA CYS A 521 22.67 9.03 -29.70
C CYS A 521 22.69 10.54 -29.38
N SER A 522 23.63 11.27 -29.94
CA SER A 522 23.68 12.73 -29.82
C SER A 522 23.80 13.37 -31.19
N PHE A 523 23.12 14.50 -31.37
CA PHE A 523 23.20 15.30 -32.58
C PHE A 523 23.09 16.78 -32.23
N LYS A 524 23.38 17.64 -33.21
CA LYS A 524 23.30 19.10 -33.06
C LYS A 524 22.24 19.66 -34.01
N PHE A 525 21.39 20.55 -33.50
CA PHE A 525 20.43 21.29 -34.32
C PHE A 525 21.16 22.33 -35.18
N PRO A 526 20.67 22.59 -36.40
CA PRO A 526 21.11 23.75 -37.18
C PRO A 526 20.63 25.03 -36.52
N ILE A 527 21.41 26.10 -36.63
CA ILE A 527 21.11 27.40 -36.00
C ILE A 527 19.78 28.04 -36.46
N ILE A 528 19.24 27.60 -37.61
CA ILE A 528 17.94 28.02 -38.13
C ILE A 528 16.77 27.71 -37.18
N ILE A 529 16.92 26.74 -36.27
CA ILE A 529 15.88 26.48 -35.25
C ILE A 529 15.70 27.68 -34.30
N CYS A 530 16.73 28.50 -34.12
CA CYS A 530 16.74 29.62 -33.17
C CYS A 530 16.34 30.97 -33.79
N GLY A 531 16.28 31.08 -35.12
CA GLY A 531 15.99 32.35 -35.79
C GLY A 531 16.09 32.30 -37.32
N GLU A 532 15.88 33.47 -37.92
CA GLU A 532 15.88 33.68 -39.37
C GLU A 532 16.93 34.73 -39.81
N LEU A 533 17.32 34.68 -41.08
CA LEU A 533 18.21 35.67 -41.69
C LEU A 533 17.45 36.95 -42.03
N VAL A 534 17.96 38.11 -41.58
CA VAL A 534 17.33 39.42 -41.73
C VAL A 534 18.36 40.46 -42.21
N SER A 535 17.89 41.61 -42.70
CA SER A 535 18.76 42.73 -43.04
C SER A 535 19.64 43.17 -41.86
N PRO A 536 20.96 43.38 -42.06
CA PRO A 536 21.89 43.71 -40.98
C PRO A 536 21.66 45.11 -40.41
N SER A 537 21.71 45.25 -39.08
CA SER A 537 21.78 46.54 -38.38
C SER A 537 23.18 47.17 -38.48
N LYS A 538 23.26 48.48 -38.72
CA LYS A 538 24.54 49.21 -38.88
C LYS A 538 25.07 49.80 -37.57
N GLU A 539 24.19 50.01 -36.58
CA GLU A 539 24.53 50.61 -35.29
C GLU A 539 24.25 49.59 -34.18
N ASN A 540 25.32 49.02 -33.63
CA ASN A 540 25.27 48.02 -32.56
C ASN A 540 26.21 48.41 -31.42
N LYS A 541 25.72 48.29 -30.17
CA LYS A 541 26.46 48.65 -28.94
C LYS A 541 27.66 47.73 -28.67
N TYR A 542 27.46 46.43 -28.73
CA TYR A 542 28.49 45.43 -28.41
C TYR A 542 29.10 44.85 -29.69
N LYS A 543 30.43 44.72 -29.72
CA LYS A 543 31.19 44.24 -30.87
C LYS A 543 32.25 43.26 -30.40
N LEU A 544 32.37 42.14 -31.08
CA LEU A 544 33.41 41.14 -30.85
C LEU A 544 34.02 40.77 -32.20
N THR A 545 35.34 40.86 -32.28
CA THR A 545 36.07 40.56 -33.52
C THR A 545 36.93 39.31 -33.35
N ILE A 546 36.77 38.38 -34.27
CA ILE A 546 37.49 37.11 -34.38
C ILE A 546 38.48 37.22 -35.52
N GLU A 547 39.72 36.81 -35.31
CA GLU A 547 40.76 36.71 -36.34
C GLU A 547 41.22 35.26 -36.50
N THR A 548 41.48 34.87 -37.75
CA THR A 548 41.99 33.55 -38.11
C THR A 548 43.31 33.72 -38.86
N ASN A 549 44.23 32.75 -38.70
CA ASN A 549 45.45 32.66 -39.49
C ASN A 549 45.21 32.40 -41.00
N LEU A 550 44.01 31.93 -41.36
CA LEU A 550 43.59 31.62 -42.73
C LEU A 550 43.04 32.84 -43.50
N PRO A 551 43.06 32.81 -44.86
CA PRO A 551 42.40 33.82 -45.69
C PRO A 551 40.89 33.88 -45.42
N ALA A 552 40.29 35.04 -45.65
CA ALA A 552 38.87 35.26 -45.41
C ALA A 552 37.99 34.35 -46.30
N VAL A 553 37.09 33.61 -45.67
CA VAL A 553 36.02 32.86 -46.33
C VAL A 553 34.79 33.76 -46.41
N LEU A 554 34.12 33.78 -47.55
CA LEU A 554 32.91 34.59 -47.73
C LEU A 554 31.80 34.08 -46.82
N LEU A 555 31.06 35.00 -46.18
CA LEU A 555 29.94 34.61 -45.30
C LEU A 555 28.81 33.92 -46.07
N SER A 556 28.63 34.25 -47.36
CA SER A 556 27.73 33.53 -48.26
C SER A 556 28.13 32.07 -48.42
N ASP A 557 29.43 31.76 -48.30
CA ASP A 557 29.92 30.38 -48.38
C ASP A 557 29.80 29.62 -47.05
N ILE A 558 29.88 30.33 -45.93
CA ILE A 558 29.76 29.77 -44.58
C ILE A 558 28.30 29.38 -44.25
N TYR A 559 27.33 30.14 -44.77
CA TYR A 559 25.90 30.01 -44.47
C TYR A 559 25.05 29.55 -45.68
N LYS A 560 25.64 28.77 -46.60
CA LYS A 560 24.93 28.25 -47.80
C LYS A 560 23.68 27.44 -47.45
N ASP A 561 23.73 26.71 -46.35
CA ASP A 561 22.68 25.82 -45.83
C ASP A 561 21.44 26.56 -45.32
N ILE A 562 21.57 27.83 -44.92
CA ILE A 562 20.48 28.65 -44.37
C ILE A 562 19.87 29.54 -45.47
N CYS A 563 20.50 29.60 -46.65
CA CYS A 563 19.98 30.39 -47.76
C CYS A 563 18.75 29.69 -48.37
N PRO A 564 17.61 30.39 -48.52
CA PRO A 564 16.34 29.77 -48.94
C PRO A 564 16.33 29.21 -50.38
N THR A 565 17.36 29.48 -51.19
CA THR A 565 17.52 28.99 -52.57
C THR A 565 18.99 28.84 -52.93
N GLU A 566 19.40 27.67 -53.44
CA GLU A 566 20.77 27.44 -53.93
C GLU A 566 21.13 28.45 -55.03
N GLY A 567 22.25 29.17 -54.85
CA GLY A 567 22.80 30.08 -55.86
C GLY A 567 22.23 31.49 -55.93
N VAL A 568 21.18 31.84 -55.16
CA VAL A 568 20.64 33.22 -55.10
C VAL A 568 20.95 33.84 -53.75
N ILE A 569 21.79 34.88 -53.74
CA ILE A 569 22.06 35.70 -52.55
C ILE A 569 20.77 36.49 -52.25
N PRO A 570 20.12 36.32 -51.08
CA PRO A 570 18.92 37.08 -50.73
C PRO A 570 19.19 38.60 -50.78
N LYS A 571 18.20 39.41 -51.17
CA LYS A 571 18.32 40.89 -51.25
C LYS A 571 18.83 41.57 -49.96
N TYR A 572 18.77 40.86 -48.84
CA TYR A 572 19.13 41.33 -47.49
C TYR A 572 20.52 40.84 -47.03
N MET A 573 21.22 40.05 -47.85
CA MET A 573 22.56 39.51 -47.57
C MET A 573 23.56 40.15 -48.57
N ASN A 574 24.63 40.74 -48.04
CA ASN A 574 25.78 41.12 -48.86
C ASN A 574 26.83 40.01 -48.77
N LYS A 575 27.70 39.85 -49.78
CA LYS A 575 28.75 38.81 -49.82
C LYS A 575 29.57 38.68 -48.52
N ASN A 576 29.69 39.78 -47.76
CA ASN A 576 30.48 39.85 -46.52
C ASN A 576 29.68 40.28 -45.29
N ILE A 577 28.35 40.43 -45.36
CA ILE A 577 27.54 40.87 -44.22
C ILE A 577 26.28 40.03 -44.12
N VAL A 578 26.03 39.49 -42.92
CA VAL A 578 24.87 38.66 -42.59
C VAL A 578 24.18 39.23 -41.35
N GLY A 579 22.87 39.44 -41.43
CA GLY A 579 22.05 39.74 -40.26
C GLY A 579 21.26 38.49 -39.83
N PHE A 580 21.17 38.26 -38.53
CA PHE A 580 20.45 37.14 -37.92
C PHE A 580 19.50 37.67 -36.85
N LYS A 581 18.25 37.24 -36.89
CA LYS A 581 17.20 37.59 -35.93
C LYS A 581 16.70 36.34 -35.23
N TYR A 582 16.82 36.32 -33.92
CA TYR A 582 16.28 35.28 -33.06
C TYR A 582 14.76 35.36 -32.94
N TRP A 583 14.09 34.25 -32.62
CA TRP A 583 12.63 34.22 -32.40
C TRP A 583 12.18 35.17 -31.28
N ASN A 584 13.02 35.40 -30.28
CA ASN A 584 12.79 36.37 -29.21
C ASN A 584 12.93 37.86 -29.64
N LYS A 585 13.11 38.13 -30.94
CA LYS A 585 13.27 39.45 -31.59
C LYS A 585 14.62 40.14 -31.36
N MET A 586 15.61 39.48 -30.75
CA MET A 586 16.98 39.99 -30.70
C MET A 586 17.66 39.86 -32.06
N ASN A 587 18.48 40.85 -32.43
CA ASN A 587 19.17 40.89 -33.73
C ASN A 587 20.68 40.96 -33.52
N ALA A 588 21.43 40.24 -34.36
CA ALA A 588 22.89 40.30 -34.41
C ALA A 588 23.37 40.32 -35.86
N THR A 589 24.54 40.91 -36.09
CA THR A 589 25.12 41.06 -37.44
C THR A 589 26.55 40.57 -37.46
N ILE A 590 26.90 39.84 -38.50
CA ILE A 590 28.25 39.33 -38.77
C ILE A 590 28.81 40.07 -39.97
N ASN A 591 29.96 40.71 -39.79
CA ASN A 591 30.71 41.43 -40.80
C ASN A 591 32.04 40.70 -41.05
N GLY A 592 32.21 40.10 -42.22
CA GLY A 592 33.47 39.51 -42.67
C GLY A 592 34.35 40.52 -43.39
N SER A 593 35.64 40.49 -43.13
CA SER A 593 36.64 41.20 -43.95
C SER A 593 36.88 40.44 -45.26
N THR A 594 37.20 41.16 -46.34
CA THR A 594 37.46 40.56 -47.67
C THR A 594 38.91 40.11 -47.87
N ARG A 595 39.86 40.64 -47.09
CA ARG A 595 41.31 40.48 -47.31
C ARG A 595 42.04 39.74 -46.20
N ARG A 596 41.49 39.76 -44.98
CA ARG A 596 42.03 39.09 -43.80
C ARG A 596 40.92 38.24 -43.21
N GLY A 597 41.21 37.06 -42.67
CA GLY A 597 40.24 36.21 -41.97
C GLY A 597 39.76 36.82 -40.66
N ARG A 598 39.13 38.00 -40.73
CA ARG A 598 38.62 38.76 -39.60
C ARG A 598 37.12 38.86 -39.71
N TYR A 599 36.40 38.35 -38.71
CA TYR A 599 34.94 38.36 -38.63
C TYR A 599 34.50 39.12 -37.39
N ARG A 600 33.68 40.15 -37.56
CA ARG A 600 33.15 40.96 -36.47
C ARG A 600 31.67 40.66 -36.27
N ILE A 601 31.31 40.18 -35.09
CA ILE A 601 29.94 39.97 -34.65
C ILE A 601 29.54 41.21 -33.82
N SER A 602 28.38 41.79 -34.10
CA SER A 602 27.87 42.92 -33.33
C SER A 602 26.38 42.84 -33.09
N SER A 603 25.93 43.33 -31.94
CA SER A 603 24.54 43.29 -31.47
C SER A 603 24.30 44.41 -30.45
N ASN A 604 23.03 44.78 -30.24
CA ASN A 604 22.62 45.62 -29.11
C ASN A 604 22.50 44.84 -27.80
N TYR A 605 22.39 43.52 -27.90
CA TYR A 605 22.27 42.58 -26.78
C TYR A 605 23.51 41.69 -26.73
N LEU A 606 24.10 41.55 -25.55
CA LEU A 606 25.35 40.82 -25.37
C LEU A 606 25.13 39.30 -25.48
N GLU A 607 24.00 38.83 -24.97
CA GLU A 607 23.57 37.43 -24.98
C GLU A 607 23.45 36.84 -26.40
N ALA A 608 23.11 37.70 -27.37
CA ALA A 608 22.91 37.33 -28.77
C ALA A 608 24.21 37.01 -29.53
N ILE A 609 25.38 37.38 -28.99
CA ILE A 609 26.69 37.23 -29.65
C ILE A 609 27.22 35.80 -29.51
N TYR A 610 27.05 35.19 -28.33
CA TYR A 610 27.71 33.93 -27.98
C TYR A 610 27.34 32.75 -28.90
N LEU A 611 26.05 32.53 -29.16
CA LEU A 611 25.62 31.38 -29.97
C LEU A 611 26.11 31.49 -31.42
N LEU A 612 26.10 32.70 -32.00
CA LEU A 612 26.64 32.96 -33.34
C LEU A 612 28.15 32.83 -33.39
N LEU A 613 28.86 33.21 -32.33
CA LEU A 613 30.31 33.03 -32.21
C LEU A 613 30.68 31.55 -32.30
N ILE A 614 30.02 30.70 -31.53
CA ILE A 614 30.29 29.25 -31.51
C ILE A 614 29.93 28.60 -32.85
N ASP A 615 28.79 28.96 -33.43
CA ASP A 615 28.38 28.44 -34.74
C ASP A 615 29.38 28.85 -35.84
N LEU A 616 29.79 30.12 -35.87
CA LEU A 616 30.79 30.61 -36.82
C LEU A 616 32.13 29.90 -36.63
N LYS A 617 32.61 29.76 -35.39
CA LYS A 617 33.85 29.03 -35.04
C LYS A 617 33.81 27.60 -35.59
N LYS A 618 32.76 26.84 -35.28
CA LYS A 618 32.59 25.44 -35.74
C LYS A 618 32.51 25.33 -37.27
N ARG A 619 31.83 26.26 -37.93
CA ARG A 619 31.71 26.29 -39.39
C ARG A 619 33.06 26.59 -40.05
N ILE A 620 33.84 27.53 -39.52
CA ILE A 620 35.19 27.80 -39.99
C ILE A 620 36.10 26.59 -39.77
N GLU A 621 36.05 25.95 -38.60
CA GLU A 621 36.79 24.71 -38.31
C GLU A 621 36.46 23.62 -39.34
N LYS A 622 35.17 23.37 -39.60
CA LYS A 622 34.72 22.38 -40.59
C LYS A 622 35.15 22.71 -42.03
N ILE A 623 35.19 23.99 -42.38
CA ILE A 623 35.67 24.42 -43.70
C ILE A 623 37.20 24.22 -43.75
N SER A 624 37.93 24.64 -42.72
CA SER A 624 39.39 24.47 -42.67
C SER A 624 39.83 23.02 -42.73
N SER A 625 39.14 22.09 -42.05
CA SER A 625 39.44 20.65 -42.10
C SER A 625 39.26 20.04 -43.49
N ASN A 626 38.42 20.63 -44.33
CA ASN A 626 38.19 20.16 -45.70
C ASN A 626 39.22 20.69 -46.71
N TYR A 627 39.98 21.75 -46.38
CA TYR A 627 40.83 22.46 -47.34
C TYR A 627 42.32 22.52 -46.98
N ILE A 628 42.76 22.37 -45.71
CA ILE A 628 44.13 22.75 -45.28
C ILE A 628 44.74 21.80 -44.21
N THR A 629 46.07 21.60 -44.27
CA THR A 629 46.92 20.76 -43.39
C THR A 629 47.56 21.48 -42.20
N GLU A 630 47.41 22.79 -42.07
CA GLU A 630 47.89 23.61 -40.94
C GLU A 630 46.83 23.74 -39.83
N ASP A 631 47.27 23.78 -38.57
CA ASP A 631 46.39 23.98 -37.42
C ASP A 631 45.75 25.38 -37.45
N LEU A 632 44.41 25.44 -37.40
CA LEU A 632 43.66 26.70 -37.33
C LEU A 632 43.91 27.40 -35.98
N VAL A 633 44.45 28.62 -36.03
CA VAL A 633 44.58 29.47 -34.83
C VAL A 633 43.58 30.61 -34.93
N ILE A 634 42.65 30.64 -33.97
CA ILE A 634 41.66 31.70 -33.80
C ILE A 634 42.12 32.61 -32.67
N SER A 635 42.15 33.92 -32.89
CA SER A 635 42.43 34.94 -31.88
C SER A 635 41.28 35.95 -31.80
N TYR A 636 41.07 36.55 -30.63
CA TYR A 636 40.04 37.59 -30.45
C TYR A 636 40.71 38.97 -30.36
N GLN A 637 40.20 39.95 -31.11
CA GLN A 637 40.64 41.33 -31.06
C GLN A 637 39.48 42.25 -30.65
N GLU A 638 39.19 42.34 -29.36
CA GLU A 638 38.51 43.45 -28.67
C GLU A 638 38.17 43.01 -27.23
N SER A 639 38.17 43.98 -26.31
CA SER A 639 37.97 43.79 -24.88
C SER A 639 36.48 43.66 -24.54
N PHE A 640 35.99 42.43 -24.34
CA PHE A 640 34.84 42.24 -23.48
C PHE A 640 35.19 42.81 -22.09
N GLU A 641 34.55 43.91 -21.70
CA GLU A 641 34.77 44.48 -20.38
C GLU A 641 34.02 43.65 -19.35
N PHE A 642 34.73 43.08 -18.37
CA PHE A 642 34.11 42.33 -17.27
C PHE A 642 33.08 43.17 -16.49
N ASN A 643 33.14 44.50 -16.57
CA ASN A 643 32.14 45.38 -15.98
C ASN A 643 30.74 45.20 -16.61
N ASP A 644 30.64 44.80 -17.88
CA ASP A 644 29.36 44.52 -18.54
C ASP A 644 28.72 43.20 -18.07
N TYR A 645 29.48 42.32 -17.40
CA TYR A 645 29.00 41.05 -16.83
C TYR A 645 28.28 41.22 -15.48
N ILE A 646 28.75 42.17 -14.66
CA ILE A 646 28.26 42.37 -13.28
C ILE A 646 26.74 42.63 -13.20
N PRO A 647 26.13 43.47 -14.06
CA PRO A 647 24.69 43.73 -14.01
C PRO A 647 23.83 42.47 -14.18
N TYR A 648 24.27 41.50 -14.99
CA TYR A 648 23.56 40.24 -15.20
C TYR A 648 23.59 39.34 -13.97
N PHE A 649 24.73 39.33 -13.28
CA PHE A 649 24.86 38.63 -12.01
C PHE A 649 24.01 39.27 -10.91
N ASP A 650 24.00 40.61 -10.85
CA ASP A 650 23.20 41.37 -9.90
C ASP A 650 21.68 41.14 -10.08
N ASP A 651 21.19 41.09 -11.33
CA ASP A 651 19.78 40.84 -11.66
C ASP A 651 19.30 39.45 -11.16
N ILE A 652 20.13 38.41 -11.29
CA ILE A 652 19.79 37.06 -10.78
C ILE A 652 19.66 37.08 -9.26
N ILE A 653 20.64 37.69 -8.58
CA ILE A 653 20.63 37.76 -7.11
C ILE A 653 19.42 38.55 -6.62
N GLU A 654 19.12 39.69 -7.25
CA GLU A 654 17.97 40.50 -6.87
C GLU A 654 16.66 39.71 -7.04
N LYS A 655 16.51 38.94 -8.13
CA LYS A 655 15.36 38.06 -8.35
C LYS A 655 15.29 36.92 -7.34
N GLN A 656 16.42 36.33 -6.95
CA GLN A 656 16.49 35.30 -5.91
C GLN A 656 16.06 35.85 -4.53
N ILE A 657 16.54 37.05 -4.17
CA ILE A 657 16.15 37.72 -2.91
C ILE A 657 14.65 38.02 -2.91
N LYS A 658 14.10 38.55 -4.01
CA LYS A 658 12.66 38.79 -4.16
C LYS A 658 11.86 37.50 -4.06
N PHE A 659 12.33 36.42 -4.68
CA PHE A 659 11.70 35.11 -4.61
C PHE A 659 11.65 34.58 -3.17
N ASN A 660 12.75 34.67 -2.43
CA ASN A 660 12.81 34.26 -1.03
C ASN A 660 11.86 35.08 -0.16
N ALA A 661 11.85 36.41 -0.32
CA ALA A 661 10.95 37.30 0.40
C ALA A 661 9.46 36.95 0.14
N LEU A 662 9.09 36.69 -1.12
CA LEU A 662 7.73 36.28 -1.46
C LEU A 662 7.39 34.88 -0.93
N SER A 663 8.33 33.94 -1.00
CA SER A 663 8.16 32.60 -0.44
C SER A 663 7.91 32.66 1.07
N ASP A 664 8.66 33.46 1.82
CA ASP A 664 8.45 33.67 3.25
C ASP A 664 7.08 34.30 3.53
N THR A 665 6.66 35.27 2.71
CA THR A 665 5.32 35.87 2.85
C THR A 665 4.21 34.85 2.57
N LEU A 666 4.40 33.97 1.57
CA LEU A 666 3.46 32.90 1.23
C LEU A 666 3.34 31.88 2.38
N ILE A 667 4.47 31.48 2.97
CA ILE A 667 4.51 30.59 4.14
C ILE A 667 3.72 31.21 5.29
N ASN A 668 3.99 32.48 5.62
CA ASN A 668 3.28 33.20 6.68
C ASN A 668 1.77 33.28 6.42
N LYS A 669 1.35 33.58 5.19
CA LYS A 669 -0.08 33.65 4.82
C LYS A 669 -0.75 32.27 4.83
N THR A 670 -0.05 31.23 4.42
CA THR A 670 -0.57 29.85 4.47
C THR A 670 -0.73 29.36 5.90
N LEU A 671 0.21 29.69 6.79
CA LEU A 671 0.07 29.43 8.23
C LEU A 671 -1.12 30.19 8.82
N GLN A 672 -1.28 31.47 8.47
CA GLN A 672 -2.43 32.28 8.88
C GLN A 672 -3.74 31.62 8.42
N TYR A 673 -3.82 31.19 7.16
CA TYR A 673 -4.98 30.50 6.59
C TYR A 673 -5.31 29.20 7.36
N LYS A 674 -4.30 28.37 7.65
CA LYS A 674 -4.45 27.13 8.43
C LYS A 674 -4.95 27.38 9.86
N VAL A 675 -4.47 28.44 10.51
CA VAL A 675 -4.93 28.82 11.86
C VAL A 675 -6.40 29.26 11.83
N ILE A 676 -6.81 30.03 10.82
CA ILE A 676 -8.21 30.46 10.66
C ILE A 676 -9.11 29.25 10.42
N GLN A 677 -8.71 28.33 9.53
CA GLN A 677 -9.46 27.10 9.28
C GLN A 677 -9.63 26.25 10.55
N LYS A 678 -8.56 26.07 11.34
CA LYS A 678 -8.64 25.35 12.62
C LYS A 678 -9.62 26.00 13.60
N LYS A 679 -9.60 27.34 13.70
CA LYS A 679 -10.55 28.07 14.54
C LYS A 679 -11.99 27.94 14.05
N LEU A 680 -12.22 28.00 12.74
CA LEU A 680 -13.54 27.75 12.14
C LEU A 680 -14.03 26.33 12.45
N LEU A 681 -13.18 25.32 12.32
CA LEU A 681 -13.52 23.93 12.64
C LEU A 681 -13.89 23.73 14.12
N LEU A 682 -13.18 24.37 15.04
CA LEU A 682 -13.53 24.35 16.47
C LEU A 682 -14.93 24.93 16.69
N HIS A 683 -15.21 26.11 16.13
CA HIS A 683 -16.53 26.73 16.27
C HIS A 683 -17.66 25.98 15.53
N TYR A 684 -17.37 25.25 14.45
CA TYR A 684 -18.36 24.38 13.81
C TYR A 684 -18.69 23.13 14.63
N LYS A 685 -17.76 22.68 15.49
CA LYS A 685 -18.00 21.56 16.42
C LYS A 685 -18.83 22.00 17.64
N ASP A 686 -18.75 23.27 18.00
CA ASP A 686 -19.48 23.83 19.14
C ASP A 686 -20.98 23.89 18.87
N LYS A 687 -21.78 23.46 19.86
CA LYS A 687 -23.25 23.51 19.78
C LYS A 687 -23.81 24.93 19.98
N ILE A 688 -22.98 25.87 20.44
CA ILE A 688 -23.38 27.25 20.73
C ILE A 688 -23.19 28.10 19.47
N PRO A 689 -24.22 28.81 18.98
CA PRO A 689 -24.10 29.64 17.79
C PRO A 689 -23.20 30.85 18.08
N VAL A 690 -22.06 30.92 17.40
CA VAL A 690 -21.14 32.07 17.41
C VAL A 690 -21.17 32.75 16.03
N SER A 691 -21.08 34.08 15.98
CA SER A 691 -20.99 34.80 14.70
C SER A 691 -19.65 34.53 14.00
N LEU A 692 -19.70 33.92 12.81
CA LEU A 692 -18.52 33.52 12.03
C LEU A 692 -18.16 34.50 10.90
N VAL A 693 -18.89 35.61 10.76
CA VAL A 693 -18.75 36.54 9.63
C VAL A 693 -17.34 37.13 9.55
N GLY A 694 -16.76 37.53 10.69
CA GLY A 694 -15.40 38.07 10.74
C GLY A 694 -14.33 37.07 10.33
N LEU A 695 -14.44 35.82 10.79
CA LEU A 695 -13.50 34.74 10.45
C LEU A 695 -13.61 34.33 8.98
N ARG A 696 -14.83 34.30 8.44
CA ARG A 696 -15.06 34.02 7.01
C ARG A 696 -14.46 35.10 6.11
N ASN A 697 -14.70 36.37 6.41
CA ASN A 697 -14.11 37.48 5.65
C ASN A 697 -12.57 37.46 5.71
N LEU A 698 -12.00 37.08 6.85
CA LEU A 698 -10.55 36.93 6.99
C LEU A 698 -10.00 35.74 6.18
N LEU A 699 -10.74 34.62 6.13
CA LEU A 699 -10.42 33.46 5.31
C LEU A 699 -10.39 33.83 3.82
N ASP A 700 -11.41 34.53 3.32
CA ASP A 700 -11.53 34.91 1.91
C ASP A 700 -10.43 35.90 1.50
N ARG A 701 -10.13 36.89 2.37
CA ARG A 701 -9.03 37.84 2.14
C ARG A 701 -7.66 37.16 2.15
N THR A 702 -7.42 36.24 3.07
CA THR A 702 -6.14 35.50 3.13
C THR A 702 -5.99 34.58 1.92
N TYR A 703 -7.06 33.92 1.47
CA TYR A 703 -7.06 33.14 0.25
C TYR A 703 -6.74 33.98 -1.00
N ALA A 704 -7.43 35.12 -1.18
CA ALA A 704 -7.13 36.04 -2.28
C ALA A 704 -5.67 36.51 -2.26
N SER A 705 -5.13 36.82 -1.07
CA SER A 705 -3.72 37.20 -0.91
C SER A 705 -2.76 36.08 -1.30
N ILE A 706 -3.06 34.83 -0.91
CA ILE A 706 -2.25 33.66 -1.29
C ILE A 706 -2.26 33.49 -2.81
N HIS A 707 -3.42 33.68 -3.45
CA HIS A 707 -3.55 33.57 -4.89
C HIS A 707 -2.70 34.62 -5.62
N THR A 708 -2.74 35.89 -5.20
CA THR A 708 -1.93 36.95 -5.80
C THR A 708 -0.43 36.68 -5.63
N ILE A 709 0.02 36.33 -4.43
CA ILE A 709 1.44 36.02 -4.15
C ILE A 709 1.89 34.80 -4.99
N SER A 710 1.03 33.79 -5.14
CA SER A 710 1.34 32.62 -5.97
C SER A 710 1.50 33.00 -7.44
N GLY A 711 0.64 33.89 -7.96
CA GLY A 711 0.78 34.45 -9.30
C GLY A 711 2.09 35.21 -9.49
N ASP A 712 2.44 36.07 -8.53
CA ASP A 712 3.68 36.84 -8.55
C ASP A 712 4.92 35.92 -8.53
N ILE A 713 4.89 34.85 -7.73
CA ILE A 713 5.94 33.83 -7.68
C ILE A 713 6.07 33.11 -9.03
N ILE A 714 4.97 32.75 -9.69
CA ILE A 714 5.00 32.09 -11.00
C ILE A 714 5.63 33.02 -12.04
N ASN A 715 5.26 34.30 -12.05
CA ASN A 715 5.81 35.30 -12.96
C ASN A 715 7.31 35.52 -12.68
N LEU A 716 7.70 35.67 -11.41
CA LEU A 716 9.11 35.79 -11.02
C LEU A 716 9.93 34.55 -11.40
N LYS A 717 9.38 33.34 -11.29
CA LYS A 717 10.06 32.12 -11.76
C LYS A 717 10.28 32.12 -13.27
N LYS A 718 9.30 32.59 -14.06
CA LYS A 718 9.44 32.74 -15.51
C LYS A 718 10.53 33.76 -15.86
N GLU A 719 10.53 34.92 -15.21
CA GLU A 719 11.54 35.96 -15.41
C GLU A 719 12.94 35.55 -14.94
N SER A 720 13.04 34.89 -13.78
CA SER A 720 14.29 34.36 -13.23
C SER A 720 14.93 33.35 -14.17
N LYS A 721 14.13 32.42 -14.74
CA LYS A 721 14.63 31.50 -15.78
C LYS A 721 15.24 32.25 -16.95
N LYS A 722 14.58 33.28 -17.49
CA LYS A 722 15.11 34.08 -18.60
C LYS A 722 16.44 34.76 -18.24
N SER A 723 16.54 35.37 -17.06
CA SER A 723 17.78 35.99 -16.59
C SER A 723 18.91 34.99 -16.38
N ASN A 724 18.61 33.80 -15.86
CA ASN A 724 19.58 32.72 -15.71
C ASN A 724 20.17 32.29 -17.06
N TYR A 725 19.33 32.10 -18.09
CA TYR A 725 19.84 31.78 -19.44
C TYR A 725 20.69 32.90 -20.03
N ASN A 726 20.26 34.15 -19.88
CA ASN A 726 21.05 35.31 -20.31
C ASN A 726 22.43 35.32 -19.64
N PHE A 727 22.48 35.10 -18.33
CA PHE A 727 23.73 35.01 -17.59
C PHE A 727 24.61 33.84 -18.05
N ILE A 728 24.04 32.64 -18.20
CA ILE A 728 24.75 31.44 -18.69
C ILE A 728 25.44 31.74 -20.02
N LEU A 729 24.75 32.36 -20.98
CA LEU A 729 25.30 32.72 -22.29
C LEU A 729 26.52 33.65 -22.17
N ILE A 730 26.44 34.64 -21.29
CA ILE A 730 27.53 35.59 -21.09
C ILE A 730 28.71 34.95 -20.35
N THR A 731 28.42 34.11 -19.34
CA THR A 731 29.43 33.35 -18.62
C THR A 731 30.19 32.44 -19.57
N HIS A 732 29.50 31.68 -20.42
CA HIS A 732 30.19 30.86 -21.41
C HIS A 732 30.93 31.68 -22.47
N MET A 733 30.44 32.87 -22.84
CA MET A 733 31.23 33.79 -23.68
C MET A 733 32.55 34.17 -23.00
N LEU A 734 32.51 34.53 -21.72
CA LEU A 734 33.70 34.86 -20.93
C LEU A 734 34.65 33.66 -20.84
N LEU A 735 34.13 32.46 -20.61
CA LEU A 735 34.91 31.23 -20.57
C LEU A 735 35.56 30.92 -21.92
N GLU A 736 34.85 31.06 -23.03
CA GLU A 736 35.44 30.89 -24.38
C GLU A 736 36.57 31.91 -24.61
N LEU A 737 36.39 33.17 -24.21
CA LEU A 737 37.44 34.18 -24.31
C LEU A 737 38.66 33.85 -23.42
N TRP A 738 38.44 33.29 -22.24
CA TRP A 738 39.50 32.84 -21.33
C TRP A 738 40.21 31.59 -21.83
N SER A 739 39.51 30.66 -22.48
CA SER A 739 40.06 29.40 -23.00
C SER A 739 41.18 29.63 -24.04
N LEU A 740 41.12 30.74 -24.77
CA LEU A 740 42.10 31.07 -25.81
C LEU A 740 43.35 31.77 -25.27
N LYS A 741 43.40 32.07 -23.98
CA LYS A 741 44.57 32.71 -23.36
C LYS A 741 45.63 31.68 -22.95
N ASP A 742 46.88 32.12 -22.95
CA ASP A 742 48.05 31.24 -22.71
C ASP A 742 47.96 30.45 -21.40
N PHE A 743 47.35 31.03 -20.36
CA PHE A 743 47.17 30.36 -19.07
C PHE A 743 46.22 29.15 -19.15
N ALA A 744 45.07 29.27 -19.83
CA ALA A 744 44.13 28.16 -19.99
C ALA A 744 44.73 27.02 -20.82
N ARG A 745 45.62 27.34 -21.77
CA ARG A 745 46.39 26.33 -22.52
C ARG A 745 47.41 25.59 -21.65
N LYS A 746 48.04 26.28 -20.68
CA LYS A 746 49.02 25.68 -19.75
C LYS A 746 48.37 24.86 -18.63
N HIS A 747 47.22 25.28 -18.10
CA HIS A 747 46.51 24.61 -17.00
C HIS A 747 45.14 24.10 -17.44
N LYS A 748 45.13 23.25 -18.47
CA LYS A 748 43.91 22.76 -19.12
C LYS A 748 42.99 22.02 -18.15
N GLU A 749 43.50 21.12 -17.32
CA GLU A 749 42.69 20.34 -16.37
C GLU A 749 41.94 21.21 -15.35
N HIS A 750 42.61 22.22 -14.79
CA HIS A 750 41.97 23.16 -13.86
C HIS A 750 40.95 24.06 -14.54
N PHE A 751 41.23 24.47 -15.79
CA PHE A 751 40.29 25.26 -16.58
C PHE A 751 39.07 24.43 -17.00
N ASP A 752 39.24 23.16 -17.34
CA ASP A 752 38.16 22.23 -17.66
C ASP A 752 37.26 22.00 -16.44
N MET A 753 37.83 21.84 -15.24
CA MET A 753 37.06 21.81 -13.98
C MET A 753 36.27 23.10 -13.73
N LEU A 754 36.87 24.26 -14.01
CA LEU A 754 36.18 25.55 -13.91
C LEU A 754 35.05 25.65 -14.95
N TYR A 755 35.28 25.19 -16.18
CA TYR A 755 34.29 25.15 -17.24
C TYR A 755 33.09 24.25 -16.87
N GLU A 756 33.35 23.07 -16.31
CA GLU A 756 32.31 22.16 -15.81
C GLU A 756 31.52 22.74 -14.63
N SER A 757 32.18 23.52 -13.76
CA SER A 757 31.52 24.17 -12.62
C SER A 757 30.49 25.23 -13.02
N PHE A 758 30.63 25.81 -14.21
CA PHE A 758 29.68 26.72 -14.83
C PHE A 758 28.71 26.02 -15.80
N SER A 759 28.56 24.70 -15.73
CA SER A 759 27.64 23.98 -16.60
C SER A 759 26.17 24.42 -16.41
N GLN A 760 25.44 24.40 -17.52
CA GLN A 760 24.03 24.79 -17.60
C GLN A 760 23.13 24.04 -16.59
N GLU A 761 23.37 22.74 -16.39
CA GLU A 761 22.58 21.90 -15.48
C GLU A 761 22.77 22.33 -14.01
N LEU A 762 24.02 22.55 -13.58
CA LEU A 762 24.33 23.00 -12.22
C LEU A 762 23.76 24.39 -11.93
N LEU A 763 23.81 25.30 -12.90
CA LEU A 763 23.27 26.66 -12.76
C LEU A 763 21.73 26.68 -12.75
N LEU A 764 21.05 25.76 -13.44
CA LEU A 764 19.57 25.68 -13.47
C LEU A 764 18.98 24.92 -12.28
N ILE A 765 19.66 23.89 -11.75
CA ILE A 765 19.25 23.11 -10.57
C ILE A 765 19.16 23.98 -9.31
N SER A 766 19.96 25.06 -9.24
CA SER A 766 19.97 26.06 -8.16
C SER A 766 18.62 26.78 -7.93
N ASN A 767 17.65 26.66 -8.84
CA ASN A 767 16.30 27.21 -8.65
C ASN A 767 15.45 26.42 -7.65
N ASN A 768 15.81 25.16 -7.34
CA ASN A 768 15.02 24.28 -6.47
C ASN A 768 15.57 24.18 -5.04
N SER A 769 16.87 24.39 -4.85
CA SER A 769 17.53 24.38 -3.54
C SER A 769 17.92 25.79 -3.15
N ASN A 770 17.49 26.25 -1.96
CA ASN A 770 17.83 27.55 -1.36
C ASN A 770 19.34 27.82 -1.22
N ASP A 771 20.18 26.83 -1.52
CA ASP A 771 21.58 26.86 -1.21
C ASP A 771 22.42 27.31 -2.41
N LEU A 772 23.09 28.44 -2.22
CA LEU A 772 24.19 28.96 -3.04
C LEU A 772 25.43 28.03 -3.00
N ILE A 773 25.25 26.71 -2.89
CA ILE A 773 26.33 25.70 -2.88
C ILE A 773 27.13 25.77 -4.18
N TYR A 774 26.48 26.07 -5.31
CA TYR A 774 27.19 26.24 -6.57
C TYR A 774 28.14 27.45 -6.56
N LEU A 775 27.80 28.55 -5.86
CA LEU A 775 28.74 29.65 -5.68
C LEU A 775 29.91 29.24 -4.80
N GLN A 776 29.68 28.39 -3.80
CA GLN A 776 30.74 27.85 -2.95
C GLN A 776 31.71 26.97 -3.74
N THR A 777 31.22 26.10 -4.63
CA THR A 777 32.08 25.26 -5.48
C THR A 777 32.90 26.11 -6.44
N ILE A 778 32.27 27.11 -7.09
CA ILE A 778 32.98 28.06 -7.96
C ILE A 778 34.06 28.83 -7.18
N ILE A 779 33.74 29.37 -5.99
CA ILE A 779 34.72 30.08 -5.15
C ILE A 779 35.88 29.15 -4.76
N ASN A 780 35.60 27.90 -4.39
CA ASN A 780 36.65 26.95 -4.03
C ASN A 780 37.55 26.60 -5.21
N ILE A 781 36.98 26.38 -6.41
CA ILE A 781 37.76 26.11 -7.62
C ILE A 781 38.62 27.32 -7.98
N ILE A 782 38.06 28.53 -7.92
CA ILE A 782 38.82 29.77 -8.16
C ILE A 782 39.94 29.94 -7.13
N ASN A 783 39.69 29.64 -5.84
CA ASN A 783 40.71 29.70 -4.81
C ASN A 783 41.83 28.66 -5.01
N ILE A 784 41.48 27.45 -5.49
CA ILE A 784 42.46 26.41 -5.88
C ILE A 784 43.32 26.93 -7.05
N MET A 785 42.71 27.53 -8.07
CA MET A 785 43.43 28.10 -9.21
C MET A 785 44.34 29.27 -8.82
N LEU A 786 43.92 30.08 -7.85
CA LEU A 786 44.67 31.24 -7.36
C LEU A 786 45.63 30.92 -6.19
N LYS A 787 45.72 29.66 -5.73
CA LYS A 787 46.49 29.23 -4.55
C LYS A 787 46.22 30.07 -3.29
N LYS A 788 44.95 30.43 -3.03
CA LYS A 788 44.55 31.16 -1.81
C LYS A 788 44.15 30.20 -0.69
N ASP A 789 44.36 30.61 0.56
CA ASP A 789 43.86 29.91 1.74
C ASP A 789 42.32 29.85 1.74
N LYS A 790 41.75 28.79 2.35
CA LYS A 790 40.29 28.62 2.46
C LYS A 790 39.68 29.72 3.32
N GLU A 791 39.15 30.77 2.70
CA GLU A 791 38.34 31.78 3.38
C GLU A 791 36.99 31.19 3.86
N LYS A 792 36.56 31.53 5.08
CA LYS A 792 35.25 31.12 5.60
C LYS A 792 34.14 31.88 4.85
N VAL A 793 33.50 31.20 3.91
CA VAL A 793 32.38 31.74 3.15
C VAL A 793 31.11 31.77 4.01
N THR A 794 30.59 32.97 4.31
CA THR A 794 29.31 33.21 5.00
C THR A 794 28.26 33.73 4.02
N ASP A 795 26.97 33.50 4.26
CA ASP A 795 25.88 33.89 3.33
C ASP A 795 25.85 35.41 3.02
N ALA A 796 26.26 36.25 3.98
CA ALA A 796 26.35 37.70 3.79
C ALA A 796 27.52 38.14 2.87
N ASN A 797 28.60 37.36 2.80
CA ASN A 797 29.82 37.70 2.06
C ASN A 797 29.97 36.95 0.73
N LYS A 798 29.10 35.96 0.43
CA LYS A 798 29.18 35.14 -0.80
C LYS A 798 29.20 35.96 -2.08
N LYS A 799 28.35 36.99 -2.18
CA LYS A 799 28.23 37.84 -3.37
C LYS A 799 29.47 38.69 -3.60
N THR A 800 29.91 39.41 -2.58
CA THR A 800 31.07 40.31 -2.66
C THR A 800 32.34 39.50 -2.94
N LEU A 801 32.51 38.37 -2.25
CA LEU A 801 33.66 37.50 -2.42
C LEU A 801 33.74 36.86 -3.82
N LEU A 802 32.60 36.44 -4.39
CA LEU A 802 32.59 35.92 -5.77
C LEU A 802 32.94 37.00 -6.78
N ILE A 803 32.35 38.20 -6.67
CA ILE A 803 32.63 39.30 -7.60
C ILE A 803 34.10 39.72 -7.50
N GLU A 804 34.66 39.80 -6.30
CA GLU A 804 36.08 40.09 -6.08
C GLU A 804 36.99 39.00 -6.67
N ASN A 805 36.68 37.72 -6.42
CA ASN A 805 37.45 36.61 -6.96
C ASN A 805 37.35 36.51 -8.49
N LEU A 806 36.19 36.79 -9.08
CA LEU A 806 36.03 36.83 -10.55
C LEU A 806 36.72 38.05 -11.17
N LYS A 807 36.70 39.23 -10.51
CA LYS A 807 37.48 40.39 -10.94
C LYS A 807 38.99 40.09 -10.88
N LEU A 808 39.44 39.44 -9.81
CA LEU A 808 40.83 39.07 -9.62
C LEU A 808 41.26 38.01 -10.63
N LEU A 809 40.43 36.99 -10.88
CA LEU A 809 40.65 36.00 -11.93
C LEU A 809 40.68 36.65 -13.31
N ASN A 810 39.75 37.56 -13.62
CA ASN A 810 39.74 38.27 -14.90
C ASN A 810 41.00 39.14 -15.07
N LYS A 811 41.45 39.82 -14.01
CA LYS A 811 42.70 40.58 -14.01
C LYS A 811 43.90 39.65 -14.24
N TYR A 812 43.96 38.53 -13.51
CA TYR A 812 44.99 37.50 -13.63
C TYR A 812 45.05 36.88 -15.03
N MET A 813 43.89 36.64 -15.65
CA MET A 813 43.80 36.15 -17.02
C MET A 813 44.16 37.21 -18.07
N ASN A 814 44.13 38.51 -17.76
CA ASN A 814 44.49 39.59 -18.69
C ASN A 814 45.95 40.06 -18.53
N GLU A 815 46.55 39.92 -17.35
CA GLU A 815 47.95 40.25 -17.10
C GLU A 815 48.84 39.10 -17.61
N LYS A 816 49.86 39.44 -18.42
CA LYS A 816 50.82 38.47 -18.97
C LYS A 816 51.46 37.64 -17.86
N ALA A 817 51.48 36.33 -18.06
CA ALA A 817 52.17 35.31 -17.28
C ALA A 817 53.48 35.81 -16.62
N PHE A 818 53.49 36.05 -15.31
CA PHE A 818 54.74 36.33 -14.58
C PHE A 818 54.73 36.01 -13.07
N LEU A 819 53.81 35.17 -12.57
CA LEU A 819 53.74 34.83 -11.14
C LEU A 819 53.60 33.32 -10.85
N PHE A 820 54.14 32.48 -11.72
CA PHE A 820 54.59 31.16 -11.31
C PHE A 820 56.08 31.10 -11.60
N ASN A 821 56.89 31.39 -10.59
CA ASN A 821 58.28 30.97 -10.62
C ASN A 821 58.26 29.45 -10.78
N GLU A 822 58.77 28.98 -11.91
CA GLU A 822 59.37 27.67 -12.05
C GLU A 822 60.41 27.55 -10.95
N ASN A 823 60.06 26.90 -9.85
CA ASN A 823 60.90 26.30 -8.82
C ASN A 823 59.95 25.86 -7.72
N ASP A 824 59.47 24.63 -7.84
CA ASP A 824 59.20 23.68 -6.75
C ASP A 824 58.48 22.49 -7.41
N GLU A 825 59.31 21.60 -7.99
CA GLU A 825 58.95 20.23 -8.37
C GLU A 825 58.60 19.39 -7.12
#